data_AF-A0A9N8VGX2-F1
#
_entry.id   AF-A0A9N8VGX2-F1
#
_cell.length_a   1.000
_cell.length_b   1.000
_cell.length_c   1.000
_cell.angle_alpha   90.00
_cell.angle_beta   90.00
_cell.angle_gamma   90.00
#
_symmetry.space_group_name_H-M   'P 1'
#
loop_
_entity.id
_entity.type
_entity.pdbx_description
1 polymer ?
#
loop_
_entity_poly.entity_id
_entity_poly.type
_entity_poly.pdbx_seq_one_letter_code
_entity_poly.pdbx_strand_id
1 'polypeptide(L)'
;MSNGEVLVYVDEAQGSDDAGQGTKEQAYKTAVYAIQKHGENIKIQLRKTSEEEYKDISGAAFKKAKSHLADAEQKKIEEAKKIVLKQDSTLPEAKKIKIREGISKRNTRVKISGWIHRIRTQGKDMMFIVLRDGSGYIQCYLDGDLCRTYDAITLTLESTITVYGVISELPEGKQAPDNHELRVDYWELVHKAPGGDEAFTNQINTETDPSLLYDRRHLVIRGEKASSVLRVRSAVLKAFRDHFHSKGYAEVTPPHMVQTQVEGGSTLFELAYYGDKAYLTQSSQLYLETCLPSIGDVFTIAESFRAEKSHTRRHLSEYSHLEAEMAFITFDDLLDCLEDLICDTIDRVLSDKPIADLIYSLNKDLKRPERPFLRLDYKDAIQYLKDNDIKKDDGTFYEFGEDIPEAPERAMTDKINKPIFLCRFPAEIKAFYMKRCKDDPRVTESVDVLMPGVGEIVGGSMRITDLDELLRGYQREGIDPAPYYWYTDQRKYGTTEHGGYGLGVERFLAWMLDRHTMEDSIEIVKEDKVLSTSAAATTQFDDFDGTNSAYDLSDSEAAITMISSFDDDDDEEKENILSRFMTTIHEPIVEADSDITKILVSHKRSSGDYSRINYLDLSTDNKSIQPTPQQSKKRTFMVATDLSSESLYAFEWTVMKVLRPGSELYVVSVLEEDKSASGTSNSVSSLYNSFQTIINERLEVAQKIAKVARTFLGNTRFPVSVEIQVVTAKNTRSMLTDMIDLIKPTLVIAGSRGLSSIKGMFLGSISTYLVQNSSVPVMVARQQSEPKRKKRSGDKKKDEKLSLKI
;
A
#
# COMPACT_ATOMS: atom_id res chain seq x y z
N MET A 1 25.48 12.46 2.54
CA MET A 1 26.85 13.04 2.60
C MET A 1 27.03 13.92 1.38
N SER A 2 27.83 14.99 1.46
CA SER A 2 28.14 15.88 0.32
C SER A 2 28.63 15.07 -0.88
N ASN A 3 28.09 15.34 -2.09
CA ASN A 3 28.64 14.91 -3.37
C ASN A 3 30.09 15.40 -3.51
N GLY A 4 31.05 14.66 -2.94
CA GLY A 4 32.46 14.92 -3.16
C GLY A 4 32.79 14.52 -4.58
N GLU A 5 33.05 15.49 -5.45
CA GLU A 5 33.57 15.21 -6.80
C GLU A 5 34.82 14.33 -6.69
N VAL A 6 34.79 13.17 -7.36
CA VAL A 6 35.93 12.24 -7.36
C VAL A 6 37.07 12.87 -8.16
N LEU A 7 38.24 13.06 -7.52
CA LEU A 7 39.45 13.58 -8.16
C LEU A 7 40.22 12.43 -8.83
N VAL A 8 40.51 12.58 -10.12
CA VAL A 8 41.17 11.58 -10.95
C VAL A 8 42.37 12.19 -11.67
N TYR A 9 43.50 11.48 -11.68
CA TYR A 9 44.72 11.90 -12.36
C TYR A 9 44.87 11.22 -13.73
N VAL A 10 45.21 12.03 -14.75
CA VAL A 10 45.48 11.61 -16.12
C VAL A 10 46.85 12.10 -16.54
N ASP A 11 47.71 11.20 -16.99
CA ASP A 11 49.04 11.49 -17.50
C ASP A 11 49.16 10.96 -18.93
N GLU A 12 49.12 11.84 -19.92
CA GLU A 12 49.17 11.45 -21.33
C GLU A 12 50.55 10.91 -21.75
N ALA A 13 51.61 11.20 -20.97
CA ALA A 13 52.98 10.77 -21.27
C ALA A 13 53.33 9.42 -20.62
N GLN A 14 52.95 9.22 -19.36
CA GLN A 14 53.39 8.07 -18.55
C GLN A 14 52.24 7.24 -17.96
N GLY A 15 50.98 7.68 -18.09
CA GLY A 15 49.82 6.96 -17.56
C GLY A 15 49.51 5.68 -18.33
N SER A 16 48.64 4.85 -17.75
CA SER A 16 48.14 3.61 -18.36
C SER A 16 46.63 3.50 -18.17
N ASP A 17 45.89 3.30 -19.26
CA ASP A 17 44.45 3.01 -19.17
C ASP A 17 44.21 1.56 -18.72
N ASP A 18 45.12 0.63 -19.03
CA ASP A 18 44.97 -0.78 -18.65
C ASP A 18 45.35 -1.03 -17.18
N ALA A 19 46.45 -0.42 -16.70
CA ALA A 19 47.00 -0.66 -15.36
C ALA A 19 46.79 0.50 -14.37
N GLY A 20 46.34 1.67 -14.85
CA GLY A 20 46.11 2.83 -14.01
C GLY A 20 44.94 2.66 -13.04
N GLN A 21 45.02 3.35 -11.91
CA GLN A 21 43.95 3.42 -10.91
C GLN A 21 43.36 4.83 -10.77
N GLY A 22 43.92 5.83 -11.45
CA GLY A 22 43.45 7.21 -11.40
C GLY A 22 43.98 8.00 -10.22
N THR A 23 44.94 7.44 -9.47
CA THR A 23 45.71 8.15 -8.46
C THR A 23 46.89 8.87 -9.11
N LYS A 24 47.55 9.78 -8.38
CA LYS A 24 48.67 10.55 -8.91
C LYS A 24 49.86 9.65 -9.30
N GLU A 25 50.06 8.55 -8.58
CA GLU A 25 51.12 7.56 -8.78
C GLU A 25 50.78 6.55 -9.88
N GLN A 26 49.49 6.27 -10.09
CA GLN A 26 48.97 5.33 -11.09
C GLN A 26 47.91 6.02 -11.94
N ALA A 27 48.29 7.10 -12.61
CA ALA A 27 47.40 7.90 -13.42
C ALA A 27 46.88 7.11 -14.64
N TYR A 28 45.65 7.41 -15.06
CA TYR A 28 45.16 6.96 -16.36
C TYR A 28 45.94 7.62 -17.49
N LYS A 29 45.97 7.00 -18.66
CA LYS A 29 46.63 7.58 -19.83
C LYS A 29 45.77 8.63 -20.51
N THR A 30 44.45 8.44 -20.53
CA THR A 30 43.53 9.32 -21.26
C THR A 30 42.37 9.82 -20.41
N ALA A 31 41.94 11.06 -20.70
CA ALA A 31 40.75 11.64 -20.10
C ALA A 31 39.47 10.90 -20.53
N VAL A 32 39.45 10.32 -21.73
CA VAL A 32 38.32 9.50 -22.22
C VAL A 32 38.12 8.29 -21.31
N TYR A 33 39.19 7.56 -20.99
CA TYR A 33 39.11 6.40 -20.11
C TYR A 33 38.76 6.77 -18.67
N ALA A 34 39.27 7.88 -18.16
CA ALA A 34 38.91 8.41 -16.85
C ALA A 34 37.39 8.68 -16.74
N ILE A 35 36.80 9.36 -17.75
CA ILE A 35 35.36 9.64 -17.81
C ILE A 35 34.56 8.34 -17.97
N GLN A 36 35.03 7.40 -18.80
CA GLN A 36 34.38 6.10 -18.98
C GLN A 36 34.27 5.31 -17.67
N LYS A 37 35.31 5.37 -16.83
CA LYS A 37 35.41 4.57 -15.61
C LYS A 37 34.70 5.19 -14.41
N HIS A 38 34.68 6.51 -14.32
CA HIS A 38 34.15 7.23 -13.14
C HIS A 38 32.92 8.10 -13.42
N GLY A 39 32.45 8.14 -14.66
CA GLY A 39 31.34 8.98 -15.08
C GLY A 39 31.73 10.44 -15.33
N GLU A 40 30.73 11.28 -15.59
CA GLU A 40 30.96 12.68 -15.99
C GLU A 40 31.15 13.64 -14.81
N ASN A 41 30.71 13.25 -13.60
CA ASN A 41 30.84 14.05 -12.38
C ASN A 41 32.18 13.79 -11.67
N ILE A 42 33.28 14.04 -12.37
CA ILE A 42 34.65 13.89 -11.84
C ILE A 42 35.48 15.13 -12.09
N LYS A 43 36.46 15.35 -11.21
CA LYS A 43 37.49 16.36 -11.40
C LYS A 43 38.75 15.70 -11.97
N ILE A 44 39.21 16.13 -13.14
CA ILE A 44 40.39 15.54 -13.79
C ILE A 44 41.58 16.49 -13.68
N GLN A 45 42.66 15.98 -13.10
CA GLN A 45 43.98 16.60 -13.08
C GLN A 45 44.81 15.96 -14.20
N LEU A 46 45.12 16.74 -15.23
CA LEU A 46 45.76 16.31 -16.46
C LEU A 46 47.18 16.86 -16.56
N ARG A 47 48.11 15.99 -16.96
CA ARG A 47 49.49 16.31 -17.32
C ARG A 47 49.79 15.76 -18.71
N LYS A 48 50.42 16.56 -19.58
CA LYS A 48 50.69 16.15 -20.98
C LYS A 48 52.11 15.64 -21.21
N THR A 49 53.07 16.15 -20.45
CA THR A 49 54.48 15.76 -20.52
C THR A 49 55.00 15.49 -19.12
N SER A 50 56.00 14.64 -18.98
CA SER A 50 56.55 14.24 -17.67
C SER A 50 57.16 15.39 -16.86
N GLU A 51 57.47 16.51 -17.52
CA GLU A 51 58.07 17.72 -16.94
C GLU A 51 57.02 18.76 -16.48
N GLU A 52 55.75 18.59 -16.86
CA GLU A 52 54.67 19.49 -16.45
C GLU A 52 54.09 19.12 -15.07
N GLU A 53 53.54 20.11 -14.36
CA GLU A 53 52.67 19.84 -13.21
C GLU A 53 51.27 19.46 -13.68
N TYR A 54 50.57 18.64 -12.88
CA TYR A 54 49.16 18.35 -13.09
C TYR A 54 48.32 19.63 -12.97
N LYS A 55 47.41 19.84 -13.94
CA LYS A 55 46.50 20.98 -13.98
C LYS A 55 45.09 20.51 -14.23
N ASP A 56 44.10 21.31 -13.85
CA ASP A 56 42.71 21.01 -14.21
C ASP A 56 42.57 20.90 -15.73
N ILE A 57 41.91 19.83 -16.17
CA ILE A 57 41.58 19.66 -17.59
C ILE A 57 40.78 20.87 -18.08
N SER A 58 41.10 21.39 -19.27
CA SER A 58 40.33 22.51 -19.82
C SER A 58 38.93 22.05 -20.20
N GLY A 59 37.93 22.94 -20.05
CA GLY A 59 36.54 22.62 -20.43
C GLY A 59 36.39 22.18 -21.89
N ALA A 60 37.24 22.69 -22.80
CA ALA A 60 37.29 22.26 -24.19
C ALA A 60 37.84 20.83 -24.35
N ALA A 61 38.92 20.48 -23.63
CA ALA A 61 39.48 19.13 -23.66
C ALA A 61 38.55 18.10 -23.01
N PHE A 62 37.89 18.46 -21.91
CA PHE A 62 36.86 17.62 -21.27
C PHE A 62 35.67 17.37 -22.20
N LYS A 63 35.14 18.42 -22.84
CA LYS A 63 34.05 18.30 -23.84
C LYS A 63 34.47 17.44 -25.03
N LYS A 64 35.71 17.55 -25.50
CA LYS A 64 36.25 16.73 -26.58
C LYS A 64 36.35 15.26 -26.18
N ALA A 65 36.83 14.96 -24.98
CA ALA A 65 36.89 13.59 -24.46
C ALA A 65 35.49 12.97 -24.35
N LYS A 66 34.50 13.72 -23.88
CA LYS A 66 33.09 13.31 -23.86
C LYS A 66 32.53 13.04 -25.27
N SER A 67 32.81 13.91 -26.23
CA SER A 67 32.38 13.70 -27.63
C SER A 67 32.99 12.43 -28.23
N HIS A 68 34.29 12.19 -28.00
CA HIS A 68 34.97 11.00 -28.49
C HIS A 68 34.38 9.71 -27.88
N LEU A 69 33.98 9.74 -26.61
CA LEU A 69 33.30 8.63 -25.96
C LEU A 69 31.93 8.37 -26.62
N ALA A 70 31.14 9.42 -26.84
CA ALA A 70 29.83 9.33 -27.48
C ALA A 70 29.93 8.81 -28.92
N ASP A 71 30.91 9.29 -29.70
CA ASP A 71 31.15 8.83 -31.07
C ASP A 71 31.56 7.35 -31.11
N ALA A 72 32.42 6.91 -30.17
CA ALA A 72 32.82 5.51 -30.04
C ALA A 72 31.66 4.61 -29.64
N GLU A 73 30.79 5.06 -28.74
CA GLU A 73 29.59 4.35 -28.32
C GLU A 73 28.56 4.25 -29.44
N GLN A 74 28.34 5.35 -30.17
CA GLN A 74 27.48 5.38 -31.35
C GLN A 74 27.98 4.42 -32.43
N LYS A 75 29.28 4.41 -32.72
CA LYS A 75 29.88 3.47 -33.68
C LYS A 75 29.70 2.01 -33.24
N LYS A 76 29.90 1.73 -31.95
CA LYS A 76 29.65 0.39 -31.37
C LYS A 76 28.19 -0.03 -31.54
N ILE A 77 27.24 0.88 -31.31
CA ILE A 77 25.80 0.64 -31.52
C ILE A 77 25.49 0.35 -33.00
N GLU A 78 26.08 1.10 -33.93
CA GLU A 78 25.89 0.90 -35.37
C GLU A 78 26.47 -0.41 -35.88
N GLU A 79 27.62 -0.85 -35.35
CA GLU A 79 28.19 -2.17 -35.63
C GLU A 79 27.30 -3.29 -35.06
N ALA A 80 26.82 -3.13 -33.82
CA ALA A 80 25.96 -4.09 -33.16
C ALA A 80 24.61 -4.31 -33.86
N LYS A 81 24.04 -3.26 -34.48
CA LYS A 81 22.80 -3.33 -35.28
C LYS A 81 22.93 -4.18 -36.54
N LYS A 82 24.15 -4.45 -37.02
CA LYS A 82 24.39 -5.28 -38.21
C LYS A 82 24.35 -6.77 -37.88
N ILE A 83 24.45 -7.14 -36.61
CA ILE A 83 24.46 -8.52 -36.15
C ILE A 83 23.02 -8.96 -35.89
N VAL A 84 22.52 -9.90 -36.70
CA VAL A 84 21.18 -10.48 -36.56
C VAL A 84 21.32 -11.97 -36.27
N LEU A 85 20.90 -12.39 -35.08
CA LEU A 85 20.93 -13.78 -34.69
C LEU A 85 19.88 -14.58 -35.46
N LYS A 86 20.26 -15.76 -35.92
CA LYS A 86 19.34 -16.75 -36.52
C LYS A 86 19.52 -18.06 -35.78
N GLN A 87 18.42 -18.74 -35.52
CA GLN A 87 18.48 -20.07 -34.96
C GLN A 87 19.08 -21.04 -35.99
N ASP A 88 20.04 -21.86 -35.55
CA ASP A 88 20.63 -22.91 -36.37
C ASP A 88 19.64 -24.07 -36.53
N SER A 89 19.20 -24.31 -37.77
CA SER A 89 18.23 -25.37 -38.10
C SER A 89 18.83 -26.78 -38.08
N THR A 90 20.16 -26.91 -37.97
CA THR A 90 20.85 -28.20 -37.87
C THR A 90 20.88 -28.73 -36.44
N LEU A 91 20.66 -27.87 -35.44
CA LEU A 91 20.62 -28.27 -34.03
C LEU A 91 19.30 -28.98 -33.68
N PRO A 92 19.32 -29.90 -32.69
CA PRO A 92 18.09 -30.53 -32.20
C PRO A 92 17.04 -29.51 -31.74
N GLU A 93 15.76 -29.87 -31.84
CA GLU A 93 14.69 -29.02 -31.32
C GLU A 93 14.86 -28.79 -29.81
N ALA A 94 14.76 -27.52 -29.40
CA ALA A 94 14.94 -27.13 -28.01
C ALA A 94 13.71 -27.48 -27.18
N LYS A 95 13.89 -28.26 -26.11
CA LYS A 95 12.80 -28.60 -25.18
C LYS A 95 12.51 -27.43 -24.25
N LYS A 96 11.26 -26.96 -24.21
CA LYS A 96 10.83 -25.93 -23.25
C LYS A 96 10.80 -26.52 -21.83
N ILE A 97 11.49 -25.87 -20.90
CA ILE A 97 11.56 -26.31 -19.48
C ILE A 97 11.48 -25.11 -18.53
N LYS A 98 11.20 -25.38 -17.25
CA LYS A 98 11.48 -24.46 -16.13
C LYS A 98 12.88 -24.69 -15.57
N ILE A 99 13.47 -23.67 -14.93
CA ILE A 99 14.83 -23.75 -14.37
C ILE A 99 14.96 -24.91 -13.36
N ARG A 100 13.94 -25.15 -12.53
CA ARG A 100 13.93 -26.28 -11.57
C ARG A 100 14.16 -27.66 -12.19
N GLU A 101 13.95 -27.81 -13.49
CA GLU A 101 14.17 -29.07 -14.20
C GLU A 101 15.62 -29.22 -14.69
N GLY A 102 16.45 -28.18 -14.57
CA GLY A 102 17.75 -28.06 -15.24
C GLY A 102 18.73 -29.20 -14.93
N ILE A 103 18.78 -29.69 -13.70
CA ILE A 103 19.63 -30.84 -13.32
C ILE A 103 19.23 -32.09 -14.13
N SER A 104 17.92 -32.38 -14.22
CA SER A 104 17.39 -33.54 -14.96
C SER A 104 17.51 -33.41 -16.48
N LYS A 105 17.85 -32.22 -16.98
CA LYS A 105 17.92 -31.86 -18.41
C LYS A 105 19.33 -31.50 -18.86
N ARG A 106 20.36 -31.87 -18.08
CA ARG A 106 21.77 -31.77 -18.50
C ARG A 106 21.99 -32.50 -19.84
N ASN A 107 22.93 -31.98 -20.63
CA ASN A 107 23.31 -32.47 -21.95
C ASN A 107 22.17 -32.46 -23.00
N THR A 108 21.07 -31.75 -22.74
CA THR A 108 19.95 -31.59 -23.66
C THR A 108 19.86 -30.13 -24.12
N ARG A 109 19.50 -29.92 -25.39
CA ARG A 109 19.17 -28.58 -25.89
C ARG A 109 17.79 -28.15 -25.40
N VAL A 110 17.73 -27.02 -24.71
CA VAL A 110 16.55 -26.52 -24.00
C VAL A 110 16.22 -25.09 -24.39
N LYS A 111 14.98 -24.69 -24.13
CA LYS A 111 14.46 -23.33 -24.26
C LYS A 111 13.95 -22.86 -22.89
N ILE A 112 14.53 -21.79 -22.36
CA ILE A 112 14.17 -21.22 -21.06
C ILE A 112 13.83 -19.74 -21.24
N SER A 113 12.69 -19.31 -20.68
CA SER A 113 12.30 -17.90 -20.66
C SER A 113 12.33 -17.39 -19.23
N GLY A 114 12.87 -16.18 -19.00
CA GLY A 114 12.97 -15.61 -17.67
C GLY A 114 13.43 -14.16 -17.66
N TRP A 115 13.68 -13.65 -16.45
CA TRP A 115 14.19 -12.32 -16.17
C TRP A 115 15.68 -12.37 -15.90
N ILE A 116 16.40 -11.37 -16.42
CA ILE A 116 17.82 -11.19 -16.14
C ILE A 116 17.97 -10.71 -14.70
N HIS A 117 18.40 -11.61 -13.81
CA HIS A 117 18.64 -11.27 -12.42
C HIS A 117 20.01 -10.62 -12.21
N ARG A 118 21.03 -11.13 -12.91
CA ARG A 118 22.37 -10.54 -12.96
C ARG A 118 22.89 -10.60 -14.38
N ILE A 119 23.69 -9.62 -14.76
CA ILE A 119 24.41 -9.60 -16.04
C ILE A 119 25.83 -9.10 -15.78
N ARG A 120 26.81 -9.77 -16.37
CA ARG A 120 28.20 -9.31 -16.44
C ARG A 120 28.76 -9.54 -17.82
N THR A 121 29.53 -8.58 -18.32
CA THR A 121 30.28 -8.70 -19.56
C THR A 121 31.77 -8.77 -19.23
N GLN A 122 32.51 -9.63 -19.93
CA GLN A 122 33.95 -9.76 -19.79
C GLN A 122 34.61 -9.58 -21.16
N GLY A 123 35.31 -8.46 -21.32
CA GLY A 123 35.79 -8.04 -22.64
C GLY A 123 34.64 -7.74 -23.59
N LYS A 124 34.86 -7.94 -24.89
CA LYS A 124 33.86 -7.70 -25.94
C LYS A 124 33.09 -8.97 -26.36
N ASP A 125 33.56 -10.14 -25.89
CA ASP A 125 33.25 -11.42 -26.53
C ASP A 125 32.65 -12.44 -25.57
N MET A 126 32.40 -12.04 -24.31
CA MET A 126 31.78 -12.91 -23.32
C MET A 126 30.77 -12.14 -22.48
N MET A 127 29.61 -12.75 -22.29
CA MET A 127 28.55 -12.27 -21.41
C MET A 127 28.00 -13.43 -20.60
N PHE A 128 27.83 -13.19 -19.30
CA PHE A 128 27.18 -14.12 -18.39
C PHE A 128 25.90 -13.49 -17.87
N ILE A 129 24.80 -14.21 -18.01
CA ILE A 129 23.49 -13.82 -17.50
C ILE A 129 23.07 -14.83 -16.44
N VAL A 130 22.71 -14.38 -15.25
CA VAL A 130 21.96 -15.22 -14.30
C VAL A 130 20.49 -14.98 -14.57
N LEU A 131 19.81 -15.99 -15.11
CA LEU A 131 18.40 -15.95 -15.47
C LEU A 131 17.56 -16.47 -14.29
N ARG A 132 16.44 -15.81 -13.99
CA ARG A 132 15.45 -16.20 -12.98
C ARG A 132 14.10 -16.42 -13.65
N ASP A 133 13.38 -17.49 -13.33
CA ASP A 133 12.02 -17.76 -13.89
C ASP A 133 10.95 -18.01 -12.81
N GLY A 134 11.30 -17.79 -11.54
CA GLY A 134 10.50 -18.08 -10.35
C GLY A 134 10.72 -19.48 -9.77
N SER A 135 11.26 -20.42 -10.54
CA SER A 135 11.55 -21.79 -10.09
C SER A 135 13.02 -22.01 -9.69
N GLY A 136 13.91 -21.09 -10.04
CA GLY A 136 15.31 -21.11 -9.68
C GLY A 136 16.12 -20.05 -10.40
N TYR A 137 17.45 -20.19 -10.34
CA TYR A 137 18.42 -19.38 -11.05
C TYR A 137 19.29 -20.28 -11.94
N ILE A 138 19.64 -19.83 -13.14
CA ILE A 138 20.58 -20.55 -14.01
C ILE A 138 21.56 -19.56 -14.64
N GLN A 139 22.85 -19.90 -14.62
CA GLN A 139 23.86 -19.15 -15.37
C GLN A 139 23.73 -19.50 -16.86
N CYS A 140 23.66 -18.47 -17.70
CA CYS A 140 23.69 -18.55 -19.15
C CYS A 140 25.01 -17.92 -19.62
N TYR A 141 25.76 -18.66 -20.43
CA TYR A 141 26.99 -18.19 -21.05
C TYR A 141 26.75 -17.87 -22.53
N LEU A 142 27.07 -16.66 -22.93
CA LEU A 142 26.97 -16.14 -24.29
C LEU A 142 28.37 -15.68 -24.74
N ASP A 143 28.77 -16.05 -25.95
CA ASP A 143 30.03 -15.63 -26.56
C ASP A 143 29.86 -15.15 -28.01
N GLY A 144 30.91 -14.51 -28.52
CA GLY A 144 30.96 -14.04 -29.91
C GLY A 144 29.80 -13.11 -30.27
N ASP A 145 29.09 -13.42 -31.35
CA ASP A 145 28.01 -12.57 -31.84
C ASP A 145 26.78 -12.54 -30.91
N LEU A 146 26.60 -13.57 -30.06
CA LEU A 146 25.49 -13.64 -29.10
C LEU A 146 25.54 -12.52 -28.06
N CYS A 147 26.73 -11.98 -27.76
CA CYS A 147 26.92 -10.89 -26.81
C CYS A 147 27.25 -9.54 -27.46
N ARG A 148 27.25 -9.45 -28.80
CA ARG A 148 27.61 -8.23 -29.56
C ARG A 148 26.44 -7.58 -30.28
N THR A 149 25.26 -8.20 -30.29
CA THR A 149 24.04 -7.62 -30.90
C THR A 149 23.62 -6.34 -30.21
N TYR A 150 22.79 -5.52 -30.89
CA TYR A 150 22.23 -4.30 -30.30
C TYR A 150 21.50 -4.57 -28.97
N ASP A 151 20.72 -5.66 -28.94
CA ASP A 151 20.01 -6.05 -27.72
C ASP A 151 20.98 -6.46 -26.62
N ALA A 152 22.04 -7.22 -26.93
CA ALA A 152 23.05 -7.63 -25.95
C ALA A 152 23.75 -6.44 -25.31
N ILE A 153 24.25 -5.48 -26.10
CA ILE A 153 25.06 -4.38 -25.58
C ILE A 153 24.24 -3.32 -24.84
N THR A 154 22.92 -3.30 -25.03
CA THR A 154 22.03 -2.35 -24.36
C THR A 154 21.16 -3.00 -23.28
N LEU A 155 21.35 -4.29 -23.01
CA LEU A 155 20.54 -5.10 -22.09
C LEU A 155 20.64 -4.60 -20.64
N THR A 156 19.51 -4.60 -19.94
CA THR A 156 19.41 -4.13 -18.54
C THR A 156 18.88 -5.24 -17.63
N LEU A 157 19.16 -5.15 -16.33
CA LEU A 157 18.57 -6.05 -15.33
C LEU A 157 17.05 -6.01 -15.40
N GLU A 158 16.41 -7.12 -15.05
CA GLU A 158 14.96 -7.34 -15.13
C GLU A 158 14.38 -7.33 -16.56
N SER A 159 15.21 -7.20 -17.60
CA SER A 159 14.78 -7.52 -18.96
C SER A 159 14.37 -8.98 -19.06
N THR A 160 13.40 -9.26 -19.93
CA THR A 160 12.89 -10.61 -20.17
C THR A 160 13.47 -11.15 -21.45
N ILE A 161 14.04 -12.34 -21.38
CA ILE A 161 14.68 -13.01 -22.52
C ILE A 161 14.23 -14.46 -22.60
N THR A 162 14.35 -15.01 -23.81
CA THR A 162 14.26 -16.43 -24.06
C THR A 162 15.61 -16.90 -24.57
N VAL A 163 16.21 -17.87 -23.88
CA VAL A 163 17.51 -18.45 -24.22
C VAL A 163 17.36 -19.90 -24.68
N TYR A 164 18.15 -20.27 -25.67
CA TYR A 164 18.26 -21.60 -26.23
C TYR A 164 19.70 -22.05 -26.09
N GLY A 165 19.90 -23.30 -25.69
CA GLY A 165 21.25 -23.77 -25.41
C GLY A 165 21.28 -25.17 -24.85
N VAL A 166 22.48 -25.68 -24.60
CA VAL A 166 22.70 -26.97 -23.93
C VAL A 166 23.12 -26.72 -22.49
N ILE A 167 22.46 -27.38 -21.53
CA ILE A 167 22.87 -27.33 -20.13
C ILE A 167 24.06 -28.27 -19.94
N SER A 168 25.18 -27.75 -19.42
CA SER A 168 26.38 -28.52 -19.11
C SER A 168 26.78 -28.33 -17.65
N GLU A 169 27.41 -29.34 -17.06
CA GLU A 169 28.07 -29.19 -15.75
C GLU A 169 29.20 -28.16 -15.84
N LEU A 170 29.49 -27.51 -14.71
CA LEU A 170 30.60 -26.57 -14.64
C LEU A 170 31.94 -27.31 -14.60
N PRO A 171 33.00 -26.73 -15.19
CA PRO A 171 34.36 -27.19 -14.97
C PRO A 171 34.77 -27.14 -13.49
N GLU A 172 35.73 -27.98 -13.11
CA GLU A 172 36.26 -28.03 -11.74
C GLU A 172 36.78 -26.65 -11.29
N GLY A 173 36.47 -26.27 -10.04
CA GLY A 173 36.86 -24.98 -9.45
C GLY A 173 35.98 -23.79 -9.86
N LYS A 174 34.93 -23.98 -10.68
CA LYS A 174 33.92 -22.96 -10.97
C LYS A 174 32.65 -23.18 -10.14
N GLN A 175 31.91 -22.10 -9.89
CA GLN A 175 30.63 -22.15 -9.17
C GLN A 175 29.58 -21.33 -9.91
N ALA A 176 28.39 -21.90 -10.00
CA ALA A 176 27.14 -21.26 -10.42
C ALA A 176 25.98 -22.05 -9.76
N PRO A 177 24.75 -21.50 -9.78
CA PRO A 177 23.58 -22.22 -9.29
C PRO A 177 23.50 -23.65 -9.85
N ASP A 178 23.19 -24.62 -8.99
CA ASP A 178 23.09 -26.06 -9.30
C ASP A 178 24.33 -26.69 -9.97
N ASN A 179 25.49 -26.04 -9.87
CA ASN A 179 26.76 -26.46 -10.47
C ASN A 179 26.67 -26.77 -11.98
N HIS A 180 25.82 -26.02 -12.69
CA HIS A 180 25.68 -26.13 -14.15
C HIS A 180 25.59 -24.76 -14.80
N GLU A 181 25.69 -24.71 -16.11
CA GLU A 181 25.39 -23.51 -16.90
C GLU A 181 24.74 -23.88 -18.24
N LEU A 182 23.94 -22.97 -18.78
CA LEU A 182 23.41 -23.04 -20.12
C LEU A 182 24.40 -22.39 -21.10
N ARG A 183 25.00 -23.20 -21.97
CA ARG A 183 25.77 -22.71 -23.13
C ARG A 183 24.78 -22.27 -24.18
N VAL A 184 24.62 -20.96 -24.35
CA VAL A 184 23.62 -20.38 -25.23
C VAL A 184 24.08 -20.51 -26.68
N ASP A 185 23.20 -21.01 -27.54
CA ASP A 185 23.40 -21.04 -28.99
C ASP A 185 22.52 -20.01 -29.73
N TYR A 186 21.43 -19.59 -29.10
CA TYR A 186 20.52 -18.58 -29.63
C TYR A 186 19.72 -17.93 -28.49
N TRP A 187 19.35 -16.66 -28.63
CA TRP A 187 18.46 -16.01 -27.67
C TRP A 187 17.67 -14.88 -28.31
N GLU A 188 16.56 -14.54 -27.66
CA GLU A 188 15.61 -13.52 -28.09
C GLU A 188 15.31 -12.59 -26.91
N LEU A 189 15.34 -11.29 -27.17
CA LEU A 189 14.80 -10.29 -26.26
C LEU A 189 13.27 -10.30 -26.36
N VAL A 190 12.59 -10.61 -25.25
CA VAL A 190 11.11 -10.54 -25.18
C VAL A 190 10.69 -9.11 -24.88
N HIS A 191 11.25 -8.52 -23.83
CA HIS A 191 11.02 -7.13 -23.48
C HIS A 191 12.18 -6.57 -22.67
N LYS A 192 12.59 -5.34 -23.00
CA LYS A 192 13.68 -4.64 -22.34
C LYS A 192 13.17 -3.88 -21.12
N ALA A 193 13.87 -3.99 -19.99
CA ALA A 193 13.59 -3.18 -18.81
C ALA A 193 14.20 -1.78 -18.93
N PRO A 194 13.68 -0.77 -18.19
CA PRO A 194 14.23 0.58 -18.20
C PRO A 194 15.73 0.64 -17.84
N GLY A 195 16.42 1.65 -18.38
CA GLY A 195 17.80 2.01 -18.04
C GLY A 195 17.87 3.44 -17.48
N GLY A 196 19.07 3.96 -17.25
CA GLY A 196 19.25 5.32 -16.71
C GLY A 196 18.60 5.48 -15.33
N ASP A 197 17.96 6.62 -15.05
CA ASP A 197 17.36 6.91 -13.75
C ASP A 197 16.23 5.93 -13.36
N GLU A 198 15.55 5.35 -14.34
CA GLU A 198 14.49 4.34 -14.12
C GLU A 198 15.03 2.91 -14.01
N ALA A 199 16.36 2.71 -14.14
CA ALA A 199 16.96 1.39 -14.01
C ALA A 199 16.64 0.74 -12.66
N PHE A 200 16.43 -0.58 -12.67
CA PHE A 200 16.09 -1.33 -11.45
C PHE A 200 17.06 -1.06 -10.28
N THR A 201 18.36 -0.96 -10.56
CA THR A 201 19.41 -0.65 -9.56
C THR A 201 19.35 0.77 -9.01
N ASN A 202 18.77 1.71 -9.76
CA ASN A 202 18.58 3.09 -9.31
C ASN A 202 17.28 3.23 -8.52
N GLN A 203 16.29 2.36 -8.79
CA GLN A 203 15.05 2.31 -8.04
C GLN A 203 15.21 1.60 -6.69
N ILE A 204 16.04 0.55 -6.63
CA ILE A 204 16.29 -0.28 -5.45
C ILE A 204 17.80 -0.47 -5.27
N ASN A 205 18.36 0.18 -4.25
CA ASN A 205 19.76 0.02 -3.83
C ASN A 205 19.90 0.17 -2.30
N THR A 206 21.11 -0.04 -1.80
CA THR A 206 21.44 0.03 -0.36
C THR A 206 21.27 1.42 0.26
N GLU A 207 21.21 2.48 -0.55
CA GLU A 207 21.04 3.86 -0.10
C GLU A 207 19.59 4.35 -0.23
N THR A 208 18.69 3.52 -0.75
CA THR A 208 17.27 3.87 -0.94
C THR A 208 16.59 3.97 0.42
N ASP A 209 15.82 5.05 0.62
CA ASP A 209 15.07 5.25 1.86
C ASP A 209 14.14 4.05 2.15
N PRO A 210 14.08 3.52 3.39
CA PRO A 210 13.23 2.39 3.74
C PRO A 210 11.75 2.58 3.39
N SER A 211 11.20 3.80 3.46
CA SER A 211 9.81 4.07 3.06
C SER A 211 9.59 3.85 1.56
N LEU A 212 10.54 4.24 0.72
CA LEU A 212 10.48 4.01 -0.72
C LEU A 212 10.62 2.52 -1.06
N LEU A 213 11.35 1.74 -0.26
CA LEU A 213 11.43 0.30 -0.41
C LEU A 213 10.07 -0.37 -0.16
N TYR A 214 9.26 0.15 0.79
CA TYR A 214 7.88 -0.30 1.00
C TYR A 214 6.97 0.10 -0.17
N ASP A 215 7.00 1.35 -0.63
CA ASP A 215 6.22 1.78 -1.80
C ASP A 215 6.54 0.97 -3.06
N ARG A 216 7.81 0.55 -3.18
CA ARG A 216 8.33 -0.24 -4.29
C ARG A 216 8.50 -1.71 -3.93
N ARG A 217 7.73 -2.23 -2.96
CA ARG A 217 7.85 -3.63 -2.53
C ARG A 217 7.71 -4.62 -3.69
N HIS A 218 6.87 -4.30 -4.67
CA HIS A 218 6.72 -5.06 -5.93
C HIS A 218 8.01 -5.23 -6.76
N LEU A 219 9.00 -4.36 -6.59
CA LEU A 219 10.36 -4.50 -7.13
C LEU A 219 11.29 -5.20 -6.13
N VAL A 220 11.19 -4.87 -4.84
CA VAL A 220 11.99 -5.47 -3.76
C VAL A 220 11.83 -7.00 -3.72
N ILE A 221 10.61 -7.51 -3.87
CA ILE A 221 10.32 -8.96 -3.86
C ILE A 221 11.01 -9.74 -4.98
N ARG A 222 11.59 -9.06 -5.97
CA ARG A 222 12.39 -9.69 -7.04
C ARG A 222 13.82 -9.99 -6.61
N GLY A 223 14.28 -9.40 -5.51
CA GLY A 223 15.58 -9.69 -4.90
C GLY A 223 15.63 -11.08 -4.29
N GLU A 224 16.82 -11.69 -4.25
CA GLU A 224 17.04 -13.04 -3.70
C GLU A 224 16.52 -13.16 -2.26
N LYS A 225 16.89 -12.24 -1.36
CA LYS A 225 16.46 -12.30 0.05
C LYS A 225 14.93 -12.26 0.21
N ALA A 226 14.28 -11.26 -0.37
CA ALA A 226 12.84 -11.08 -0.24
C ALA A 226 12.07 -12.25 -0.87
N SER A 227 12.45 -12.69 -2.07
CA SER A 227 11.81 -13.86 -2.70
C SER A 227 12.04 -15.17 -1.91
N SER A 228 13.21 -15.35 -1.28
CA SER A 228 13.47 -16.49 -0.38
C SER A 228 12.50 -16.50 0.80
N VAL A 229 12.27 -15.34 1.44
CA VAL A 229 11.31 -15.21 2.54
C VAL A 229 9.91 -15.63 2.12
N LEU A 230 9.44 -15.20 0.93
CA LEU A 230 8.12 -15.58 0.42
C LEU A 230 8.00 -17.08 0.11
N ARG A 231 9.06 -17.69 -0.42
CA ARG A 231 9.11 -19.13 -0.67
C ARG A 231 9.07 -19.92 0.64
N VAL A 232 9.80 -19.46 1.66
CA VAL A 232 9.77 -20.08 2.99
C VAL A 232 8.40 -19.89 3.63
N ARG A 233 7.78 -18.70 3.54
CA ARG A 233 6.40 -18.45 4.00
C ARG A 233 5.43 -19.48 3.40
N SER A 234 5.48 -19.69 2.09
CA SER A 234 4.64 -20.68 1.42
C SER A 234 4.87 -22.10 1.97
N ALA A 235 6.12 -22.49 2.21
CA ALA A 235 6.45 -23.80 2.78
C ALA A 235 5.99 -23.95 4.24
N VAL A 236 6.12 -22.90 5.06
CA VAL A 236 5.64 -22.86 6.46
C VAL A 236 4.12 -23.00 6.51
N LEU A 237 3.39 -22.26 5.67
CA LEU A 237 1.92 -22.36 5.58
C LEU A 237 1.47 -23.77 5.17
N LYS A 238 2.23 -24.44 4.30
CA LYS A 238 1.99 -25.84 3.97
C LYS A 238 2.30 -26.75 5.16
N ALA A 239 3.42 -26.55 5.84
CA ALA A 239 3.84 -27.35 6.99
C ALA A 239 2.84 -27.26 8.16
N PHE A 240 2.28 -26.08 8.43
CA PHE A 240 1.19 -25.91 9.39
C PHE A 240 -0.04 -26.74 9.04
N ARG A 241 -0.50 -26.68 7.77
CA ARG A 241 -1.63 -27.51 7.32
C ARG A 241 -1.32 -29.00 7.41
N ASP A 242 -0.12 -29.42 6.98
CA ASP A 242 0.30 -30.82 7.04
C ASP A 242 0.37 -31.32 8.50
N HIS A 243 0.79 -30.48 9.46
CA HIS A 243 0.79 -30.79 10.88
C HIS A 243 -0.62 -31.12 11.36
N PHE A 244 -1.56 -30.18 11.18
CA PHE A 244 -2.95 -30.34 11.60
C PHE A 244 -3.64 -31.53 10.92
N HIS A 245 -3.49 -31.67 9.60
CA HIS A 245 -4.07 -32.80 8.87
C HIS A 245 -3.49 -34.14 9.33
N SER A 246 -2.20 -34.21 9.66
CA SER A 246 -1.60 -35.45 10.17
C SER A 246 -2.13 -35.86 11.55
N LYS A 247 -2.74 -34.93 12.30
CA LYS A 247 -3.40 -35.16 13.59
C LYS A 247 -4.91 -35.29 13.49
N GLY A 248 -5.49 -35.15 12.29
CA GLY A 248 -6.92 -35.31 12.06
C GLY A 248 -7.78 -34.06 12.30
N TYR A 249 -7.17 -32.88 12.44
CA TYR A 249 -7.91 -31.62 12.58
C TYR A 249 -8.60 -31.26 11.26
N ALA A 250 -9.78 -30.64 11.35
CA ALA A 250 -10.49 -30.08 10.20
C ALA A 250 -10.17 -28.59 9.99
N GLU A 251 -9.82 -28.20 8.75
CA GLU A 251 -9.70 -26.79 8.37
C GLU A 251 -11.10 -26.19 8.20
N VAL A 252 -11.38 -25.07 8.84
CA VAL A 252 -12.64 -24.34 8.73
C VAL A 252 -12.43 -22.94 8.16
N THR A 253 -13.48 -22.31 7.63
CA THR A 253 -13.42 -20.96 7.04
C THR A 253 -14.44 -20.04 7.72
N PRO A 254 -14.07 -19.41 8.84
CA PRO A 254 -14.93 -18.50 9.61
C PRO A 254 -15.22 -17.19 8.86
N PRO A 255 -16.28 -16.45 9.23
CA PRO A 255 -16.58 -15.14 8.62
C PRO A 255 -15.60 -14.06 9.06
N HIS A 256 -15.18 -13.19 8.13
CA HIS A 256 -14.30 -12.05 8.43
C HIS A 256 -15.05 -10.75 8.74
N MET A 257 -16.32 -10.66 8.32
CA MET A 257 -17.22 -9.55 8.66
C MET A 257 -18.10 -10.00 9.82
N VAL A 258 -17.99 -9.32 10.95
CA VAL A 258 -18.61 -9.74 12.22
C VAL A 258 -19.38 -8.58 12.86
N GLN A 259 -20.33 -8.91 13.72
CA GLN A 259 -21.05 -7.93 14.55
C GLN A 259 -20.64 -8.02 16.04
N THR A 260 -19.73 -8.93 16.35
CA THR A 260 -19.22 -9.22 17.69
C THR A 260 -17.74 -8.86 17.81
N GLN A 261 -17.30 -8.53 19.01
CA GLN A 261 -15.90 -8.28 19.36
C GLN A 261 -15.31 -9.50 20.09
N VAL A 262 -13.99 -9.70 20.00
CA VAL A 262 -13.31 -10.83 20.64
C VAL A 262 -12.23 -10.33 21.60
N GLU A 263 -11.33 -9.47 21.12
CA GLU A 263 -10.13 -9.00 21.82
C GLU A 263 -10.27 -7.55 22.31
N GLY A 264 -11.49 -7.19 22.73
CA GLY A 264 -11.84 -5.83 23.17
C GLY A 264 -12.21 -4.88 22.02
N GLY A 265 -13.09 -3.92 22.32
CA GLY A 265 -13.72 -3.06 21.30
C GLY A 265 -12.88 -1.90 20.78
N SER A 266 -11.69 -1.67 21.32
CA SER A 266 -10.87 -0.48 21.02
C SER A 266 -10.09 -0.57 19.71
N THR A 267 -9.94 -1.76 19.12
CA THR A 267 -9.09 -2.01 17.95
C THR A 267 -9.82 -2.67 16.78
N LEU A 268 -11.14 -2.48 16.65
CA LEU A 268 -11.91 -2.99 15.52
C LEU A 268 -11.91 -2.01 14.33
N PHE A 269 -11.74 -2.52 13.11
CA PHE A 269 -12.05 -1.78 11.90
C PHE A 269 -13.54 -1.86 11.63
N GLU A 270 -14.21 -0.71 11.69
CA GLU A 270 -15.64 -0.58 11.41
C GLU A 270 -15.92 -0.45 9.91
N LEU A 271 -16.98 -1.10 9.43
CA LEU A 271 -17.49 -0.98 8.06
C LEU A 271 -19.02 -0.95 8.03
N ALA A 272 -19.57 -0.31 6.99
CA ALA A 272 -21.00 -0.35 6.70
C ALA A 272 -21.33 -1.62 5.89
N TYR A 273 -22.18 -2.48 6.44
CA TYR A 273 -22.66 -3.71 5.83
C TYR A 273 -24.15 -3.60 5.51
N TYR A 274 -24.47 -3.20 4.28
CA TYR A 274 -25.85 -2.99 3.80
C TYR A 274 -26.71 -2.01 4.63
N GLY A 275 -26.07 -1.04 5.29
CA GLY A 275 -26.74 -0.07 6.17
C GLY A 275 -26.56 -0.41 7.65
N ASP A 276 -26.21 -1.65 7.97
CA ASP A 276 -25.88 -2.06 9.32
C ASP A 276 -24.40 -1.85 9.63
N LYS A 277 -24.09 -1.80 10.93
CA LYS A 277 -22.73 -1.74 11.43
C LYS A 277 -22.12 -3.14 11.47
N ALA A 278 -20.93 -3.29 10.89
CA ALA A 278 -20.12 -4.49 11.01
C ALA A 278 -18.65 -4.13 11.26
N TYR A 279 -17.86 -5.14 11.60
CA TYR A 279 -16.43 -5.01 11.88
C TYR A 279 -15.63 -6.07 11.14
N LEU A 280 -14.37 -5.78 10.85
CA LEU A 280 -13.43 -6.81 10.45
C LEU A 280 -12.99 -7.61 11.69
N THR A 281 -12.90 -8.93 11.53
CA THR A 281 -12.60 -9.85 12.63
C THR A 281 -11.23 -9.61 13.26
N GLN A 282 -11.14 -9.60 14.59
CA GLN A 282 -9.87 -9.64 15.33
C GLN A 282 -9.35 -11.07 15.45
N SER A 283 -10.25 -12.04 15.55
CA SER A 283 -9.99 -13.46 15.83
C SER A 283 -11.21 -14.28 15.45
N SER A 284 -10.98 -15.48 14.92
CA SER A 284 -12.04 -16.43 14.58
C SER A 284 -12.35 -17.41 15.71
N GLN A 285 -11.68 -17.29 16.87
CA GLN A 285 -11.76 -18.23 17.99
C GLN A 285 -13.20 -18.61 18.36
N LEU A 286 -14.08 -17.63 18.54
CA LEU A 286 -15.46 -17.89 18.98
C LEU A 286 -16.21 -18.78 17.97
N TYR A 287 -15.91 -18.65 16.68
CA TYR A 287 -16.50 -19.50 15.63
C TYR A 287 -15.87 -20.91 15.63
N LEU A 288 -14.57 -21.03 15.90
CA LEU A 288 -13.91 -22.34 16.03
C LEU A 288 -14.52 -23.15 17.18
N GLU A 289 -14.76 -22.52 18.33
CA GLU A 289 -15.42 -23.15 19.48
C GLU A 289 -16.78 -23.76 19.10
N THR A 290 -17.54 -23.11 18.19
CA THR A 290 -18.85 -23.61 17.74
C THR A 290 -18.75 -24.84 16.83
N CYS A 291 -17.58 -25.11 16.25
CA CYS A 291 -17.36 -26.25 15.36
C CYS A 291 -17.01 -27.52 16.13
N LEU A 292 -16.48 -27.39 17.36
CA LEU A 292 -16.02 -28.51 18.19
C LEU A 292 -17.07 -29.62 18.35
N PRO A 293 -18.33 -29.33 18.71
CA PRO A 293 -19.33 -30.39 18.93
C PRO A 293 -19.76 -31.10 17.64
N SER A 294 -19.40 -30.57 16.47
CA SER A 294 -19.79 -31.08 15.16
C SER A 294 -18.68 -31.91 14.51
N ILE A 295 -17.48 -31.34 14.42
CA ILE A 295 -16.37 -31.90 13.62
C ILE A 295 -15.08 -32.14 14.43
N GLY A 296 -15.12 -31.99 15.76
CA GLY A 296 -13.97 -32.24 16.63
C GLY A 296 -12.95 -31.11 16.58
N ASP A 297 -11.66 -31.45 16.65
CA ASP A 297 -10.58 -30.46 16.66
C ASP A 297 -10.48 -29.74 15.32
N VAL A 298 -10.39 -28.40 15.37
CA VAL A 298 -10.44 -27.54 14.18
C VAL A 298 -9.30 -26.54 14.16
N PHE A 299 -8.96 -26.08 12.96
CA PHE A 299 -8.07 -24.95 12.77
C PHE A 299 -8.50 -24.07 11.60
N THR A 300 -7.99 -22.86 11.56
CA THR A 300 -8.08 -21.95 10.42
C THR A 300 -6.74 -21.26 10.20
N ILE A 301 -6.47 -20.88 8.96
CA ILE A 301 -5.44 -19.88 8.63
C ILE A 301 -6.16 -18.80 7.84
N ALA A 302 -6.56 -17.75 8.54
CA ALA A 302 -7.37 -16.65 8.02
C ALA A 302 -6.76 -15.29 8.39
N GLU A 303 -7.22 -14.23 7.75
CA GLU A 303 -6.73 -12.89 8.08
C GLU A 303 -7.46 -12.35 9.31
N SER A 304 -6.70 -11.78 10.23
CA SER A 304 -7.19 -11.01 11.37
C SER A 304 -6.78 -9.55 11.23
N PHE A 305 -7.60 -8.65 11.79
CA PHE A 305 -7.43 -7.22 11.64
C PHE A 305 -7.37 -6.51 13.00
N ARG A 306 -6.45 -5.56 13.14
CA ARG A 306 -6.28 -4.75 14.36
C ARG A 306 -6.13 -3.28 14.00
N ALA A 307 -7.09 -2.46 14.41
CA ALA A 307 -7.08 -1.01 14.24
C ALA A 307 -6.22 -0.30 15.31
N GLU A 308 -5.03 -0.83 15.58
CA GLU A 308 -4.09 -0.23 16.52
C GLU A 308 -3.42 1.00 15.90
N LYS A 309 -3.34 2.10 16.66
CA LYS A 309 -2.76 3.37 16.21
C LYS A 309 -1.23 3.44 16.34
N SER A 310 -0.58 2.32 16.65
CA SER A 310 0.85 2.27 16.99
C SER A 310 1.67 1.56 15.91
N HIS A 311 2.60 2.30 15.29
CA HIS A 311 3.61 1.68 14.43
C HIS A 311 4.73 1.12 15.30
N THR A 312 4.78 -0.20 15.45
CA THR A 312 5.85 -0.90 16.13
C THR A 312 6.37 -2.02 15.23
N ARG A 313 7.50 -2.63 15.58
CA ARG A 313 8.10 -3.71 14.78
C ARG A 313 7.28 -5.03 14.80
N ARG A 314 6.20 -5.10 15.60
CA ARG A 314 5.38 -6.30 15.85
C ARG A 314 3.87 -6.12 15.66
N HIS A 315 3.40 -5.02 15.09
CA HIS A 315 1.96 -4.82 14.90
C HIS A 315 1.67 -4.55 13.44
N LEU A 316 0.83 -5.40 12.85
CA LEU A 316 0.29 -5.26 11.51
C LEU A 316 -1.22 -5.03 11.63
N SER A 317 -1.77 -4.17 10.77
CA SER A 317 -3.21 -3.94 10.73
C SER A 317 -4.00 -5.11 10.12
N GLU A 318 -3.34 -5.92 9.29
CA GLU A 318 -3.82 -7.14 8.65
C GLU A 318 -2.69 -8.19 8.75
N TYR A 319 -2.98 -9.37 9.27
CA TYR A 319 -2.01 -10.45 9.43
C TYR A 319 -2.66 -11.82 9.29
N SER A 320 -1.87 -12.80 8.79
CA SER A 320 -2.34 -14.17 8.70
C SER A 320 -2.30 -14.81 10.09
N HIS A 321 -3.48 -15.14 10.60
CA HIS A 321 -3.70 -15.70 11.91
C HIS A 321 -4.00 -17.20 11.78
N LEU A 322 -3.11 -18.03 12.32
CA LEU A 322 -3.34 -19.46 12.46
C LEU A 322 -3.98 -19.68 13.83
N GLU A 323 -5.24 -20.11 13.83
CA GLU A 323 -5.99 -20.36 15.06
C GLU A 323 -6.44 -21.82 15.10
N ALA A 324 -6.37 -22.45 16.26
CA ALA A 324 -6.84 -23.81 16.46
C ALA A 324 -7.57 -23.95 17.79
N GLU A 325 -8.58 -24.82 17.80
CA GLU A 325 -9.40 -25.11 18.98
C GLU A 325 -9.58 -26.62 19.09
N MET A 326 -9.48 -27.14 20.32
CA MET A 326 -9.61 -28.59 20.60
C MET A 326 -10.58 -28.86 21.74
N ALA A 327 -11.30 -29.96 21.64
CA ALA A 327 -12.26 -30.41 22.64
C ALA A 327 -11.69 -31.53 23.52
N PHE A 328 -12.21 -31.64 24.74
CA PHE A 328 -11.84 -32.67 25.73
C PHE A 328 -10.36 -32.64 26.14
N ILE A 329 -9.79 -31.44 26.25
CA ILE A 329 -8.38 -31.24 26.64
C ILE A 329 -8.26 -30.64 28.05
N THR A 330 -7.09 -30.80 28.66
CA THR A 330 -6.65 -30.04 29.84
C THR A 330 -5.71 -28.90 29.44
N PHE A 331 -5.38 -28.02 30.40
CA PHE A 331 -4.38 -26.98 30.16
C PHE A 331 -2.99 -27.56 29.83
N ASP A 332 -2.60 -28.68 30.42
CA ASP A 332 -1.32 -29.34 30.08
C ASP A 332 -1.32 -29.89 28.65
N ASP A 333 -2.45 -30.46 28.19
CA ASP A 333 -2.60 -30.91 26.79
C ASP A 333 -2.47 -29.72 25.82
N LEU A 334 -3.04 -28.56 26.17
CA LEU A 334 -2.90 -27.33 25.37
C LEU A 334 -1.42 -26.91 25.23
N LEU A 335 -0.65 -26.95 26.32
CA LEU A 335 0.79 -26.64 26.30
C LEU A 335 1.58 -27.63 25.44
N ASP A 336 1.27 -28.92 25.55
CA ASP A 336 1.93 -29.98 24.79
C ASP A 336 1.63 -29.86 23.28
N CYS A 337 0.39 -29.52 22.92
CA CYS A 337 -0.01 -29.23 21.53
C CYS A 337 0.72 -28.02 20.94
N LEU A 338 0.88 -26.95 21.71
CA LEU A 338 1.61 -25.75 21.29
C LEU A 338 3.09 -26.05 21.02
N GLU A 339 3.75 -26.78 21.93
CA GLU A 339 5.14 -27.20 21.75
C GLU A 339 5.28 -28.06 20.49
N ASP A 340 4.38 -29.02 20.31
CA ASP A 340 4.41 -29.94 19.19
C ASP A 340 4.17 -29.24 17.85
N LEU A 341 3.22 -28.29 17.77
CA LEU A 341 2.98 -27.47 16.57
C LEU A 341 4.26 -26.76 16.10
N ILE A 342 4.93 -26.08 17.03
CA ILE A 342 6.12 -25.29 16.72
C ILE A 342 7.26 -26.21 16.30
N CYS A 343 7.56 -27.25 17.08
CA CYS A 343 8.66 -28.16 16.81
C CYS A 343 8.45 -28.97 15.51
N ASP A 344 7.26 -29.54 15.30
CA ASP A 344 6.96 -30.35 14.11
C ASP A 344 6.93 -29.50 12.83
N THR A 345 6.44 -28.25 12.91
CA THR A 345 6.51 -27.32 11.76
C THR A 345 7.96 -27.05 11.36
N ILE A 346 8.84 -26.78 12.32
CA ILE A 346 10.28 -26.58 12.08
C ILE A 346 10.91 -27.85 11.47
N ASP A 347 10.56 -29.03 11.99
CA ASP A 347 11.08 -30.29 11.47
C ASP A 347 10.65 -30.54 10.02
N ARG A 348 9.38 -30.26 9.69
CA ARG A 348 8.85 -30.40 8.32
C ARG A 348 9.55 -29.48 7.34
N VAL A 349 9.69 -28.18 7.66
CA VAL A 349 10.34 -27.24 6.73
C VAL A 349 11.83 -27.50 6.57
N LEU A 350 12.51 -27.99 7.61
CA LEU A 350 13.92 -28.37 7.54
C LEU A 350 14.16 -29.72 6.85
N SER A 351 13.12 -30.57 6.74
CA SER A 351 13.20 -31.84 6.00
C SER A 351 13.20 -31.64 4.47
N ASP A 352 12.62 -30.54 3.99
CA ASP A 352 12.69 -30.12 2.58
C ASP A 352 14.02 -29.38 2.35
N LYS A 353 15.02 -30.09 1.83
CA LYS A 353 16.38 -29.55 1.63
C LYS A 353 16.41 -28.21 0.88
N PRO A 354 15.75 -28.04 -0.29
CA PRO A 354 15.63 -26.74 -0.93
C PRO A 354 15.13 -25.61 -0.04
N ILE A 355 14.12 -25.87 0.81
CA ILE A 355 13.58 -24.86 1.73
C ILE A 355 14.55 -24.61 2.90
N ALA A 356 15.16 -25.67 3.45
CA ALA A 356 16.18 -25.57 4.48
C ALA A 356 17.37 -24.72 4.03
N ASP A 357 17.84 -24.91 2.79
CA ASP A 357 18.94 -24.12 2.20
C ASP A 357 18.54 -22.63 2.11
N LEU A 358 17.28 -22.30 1.80
CA LEU A 358 16.78 -20.92 1.83
C LEU A 358 16.73 -20.37 3.26
N ILE A 359 16.24 -21.15 4.23
CA ILE A 359 16.19 -20.76 5.65
C ILE A 359 17.60 -20.45 6.15
N TYR A 360 18.57 -21.34 5.94
CA TYR A 360 19.94 -21.14 6.38
C TYR A 360 20.68 -20.02 5.63
N SER A 361 20.24 -19.66 4.41
CA SER A 361 20.74 -18.47 3.71
C SER A 361 20.26 -17.15 4.34
N LEU A 362 19.11 -17.18 5.04
CA LEU A 362 18.50 -16.02 5.70
C LEU A 362 18.92 -15.95 7.18
N ASN A 363 18.93 -17.10 7.87
CA ASN A 363 19.29 -17.28 9.26
C ASN A 363 20.18 -18.53 9.42
N LYS A 364 21.49 -18.32 9.30
CA LYS A 364 22.50 -19.40 9.43
C LYS A 364 22.54 -20.03 10.83
N ASP A 365 22.04 -19.33 11.84
CA ASP A 365 22.14 -19.68 13.24
C ASP A 365 20.82 -20.28 13.79
N LEU A 366 19.81 -20.51 12.92
CA LEU A 366 18.55 -21.14 13.32
C LEU A 366 18.82 -22.50 13.97
N LYS A 367 18.38 -22.63 15.22
CA LYS A 367 18.40 -23.88 15.97
C LYS A 367 16.99 -24.39 16.16
N ARG A 368 16.85 -25.72 16.16
CA ARG A 368 15.62 -26.37 16.59
C ARG A 368 15.37 -26.00 18.05
N PRO A 369 14.14 -25.60 18.41
CA PRO A 369 13.77 -25.37 19.80
C PRO A 369 14.03 -26.62 20.65
N GLU A 370 14.70 -26.47 21.80
CA GLU A 370 14.89 -27.58 22.74
C GLU A 370 13.56 -27.89 23.45
N ARG A 371 13.26 -29.17 23.61
CA ARG A 371 12.09 -29.67 24.34
C ARG A 371 12.52 -30.23 25.71
N PRO A 372 11.70 -30.10 26.77
CA PRO A 372 10.47 -29.31 26.81
C PRO A 372 10.75 -27.80 26.92
N PHE A 373 9.80 -26.97 26.51
CA PHE A 373 9.84 -25.52 26.68
C PHE A 373 9.77 -25.17 28.17
N LEU A 374 10.40 -24.05 28.54
CA LEU A 374 10.39 -23.59 29.93
C LEU A 374 8.97 -23.11 30.29
N ARG A 375 8.35 -23.69 31.32
CA ARG A 375 7.09 -23.17 31.88
C ARG A 375 7.40 -22.17 32.98
N LEU A 376 6.87 -20.96 32.87
CA LEU A 376 7.06 -19.86 33.81
C LEU A 376 5.69 -19.24 34.12
N ASP A 377 5.25 -19.24 35.38
CA ASP A 377 4.02 -18.54 35.73
C ASP A 377 4.24 -17.02 35.72
N TYR A 378 3.22 -16.24 35.41
CA TYR A 378 3.25 -14.77 35.41
C TYR A 378 3.84 -14.19 36.71
N LYS A 379 3.46 -14.75 37.87
CA LYS A 379 3.99 -14.31 39.18
C LYS A 379 5.51 -14.46 39.27
N ASP A 380 6.05 -15.52 38.66
CA ASP A 380 7.48 -15.83 38.66
C ASP A 380 8.21 -14.97 37.63
N ALA A 381 7.54 -14.60 36.52
CA ALA A 381 8.04 -13.58 35.59
C ALA A 381 8.14 -12.20 36.26
N ILE A 382 7.13 -11.76 37.00
CA ILE A 382 7.18 -10.51 37.77
C ILE A 382 8.36 -10.52 38.76
N GLN A 383 8.57 -11.64 39.46
CA GLN A 383 9.71 -11.79 40.36
C GLN A 383 11.04 -11.77 39.59
N TYR A 384 11.12 -12.43 38.43
CA TYR A 384 12.30 -12.41 37.57
C TYR A 384 12.65 -10.99 37.11
N LEU A 385 11.66 -10.18 36.69
CA LEU A 385 11.87 -8.79 36.29
C LEU A 385 12.47 -7.97 37.45
N LYS A 386 11.96 -8.16 38.67
CA LYS A 386 12.48 -7.50 39.89
C LYS A 386 13.91 -7.94 40.20
N ASP A 387 14.17 -9.24 40.22
CA ASP A 387 15.49 -9.82 40.55
C ASP A 387 16.57 -9.43 39.53
N ASN A 388 16.18 -9.08 38.31
CA ASN A 388 17.08 -8.69 37.22
C ASN A 388 17.12 -7.18 36.95
N ASP A 389 16.53 -6.37 37.82
CA ASP A 389 16.44 -4.90 37.72
C ASP A 389 15.81 -4.39 36.40
N ILE A 390 14.85 -5.14 35.85
CA ILE A 390 14.08 -4.76 34.66
C ILE A 390 12.86 -3.94 35.11
N LYS A 391 12.90 -2.64 34.85
CA LYS A 391 11.95 -1.63 35.37
C LYS A 391 11.08 -1.02 34.27
N LYS A 392 10.05 -0.30 34.68
CA LYS A 392 9.28 0.62 33.83
C LYS A 392 10.12 1.84 33.46
N ASP A 393 9.65 2.61 32.49
CA ASP A 393 10.31 3.85 32.04
C ASP A 393 10.42 4.91 33.16
N ASP A 394 9.54 4.87 34.16
CA ASP A 394 9.57 5.75 35.33
C ASP A 394 10.51 5.28 36.46
N GLY A 395 11.19 4.14 36.26
CA GLY A 395 12.14 3.55 37.21
C GLY A 395 11.50 2.68 38.30
N THR A 396 10.18 2.51 38.31
CA THR A 396 9.48 1.61 39.24
C THR A 396 9.45 0.16 38.73
N PHE A 397 9.18 -0.80 39.62
CA PHE A 397 9.06 -2.21 39.25
C PHE A 397 7.64 -2.55 38.78
N TYR A 398 7.53 -3.59 37.95
CA TYR A 398 6.25 -4.21 37.61
C TYR A 398 5.67 -4.94 38.82
N GLU A 399 4.35 -4.82 39.01
CA GLU A 399 3.61 -5.43 40.12
C GLU A 399 2.58 -6.44 39.60
N PHE A 400 2.15 -7.33 40.50
CA PHE A 400 1.14 -8.32 40.15
C PHE A 400 -0.18 -7.62 39.78
N GLY A 401 -0.76 -8.04 38.65
CA GLY A 401 -1.98 -7.44 38.10
C GLY A 401 -1.71 -6.39 37.02
N GLU A 402 -0.44 -6.08 36.75
CA GLU A 402 -0.04 -5.24 35.62
C GLU A 402 0.34 -6.10 34.41
N ASP A 403 0.08 -5.57 33.21
CA ASP A 403 0.58 -6.17 31.98
C ASP A 403 2.12 -6.10 31.92
N ILE A 404 2.75 -7.06 31.22
CA ILE A 404 4.20 -7.06 30.95
C ILE A 404 4.38 -6.64 29.49
N PRO A 405 4.76 -5.38 29.22
CA PRO A 405 4.85 -4.90 27.84
C PRO A 405 5.95 -5.57 27.02
N GLU A 406 5.95 -5.24 25.74
CA GLU A 406 6.87 -5.77 24.72
C GLU A 406 8.35 -5.79 25.15
N ALA A 407 8.85 -4.66 25.64
CA ALA A 407 10.27 -4.46 25.96
C ALA A 407 10.77 -5.31 27.14
N PRO A 408 10.13 -5.30 28.33
CA PRO A 408 10.54 -6.17 29.44
C PRO A 408 10.32 -7.65 29.14
N GLU A 409 9.26 -8.03 28.41
CA GLU A 409 9.03 -9.41 27.94
C GLU A 409 10.23 -9.91 27.12
N ARG A 410 10.67 -9.12 26.14
CA ARG A 410 11.86 -9.41 25.33
C ARG A 410 13.12 -9.50 26.16
N ALA A 411 13.35 -8.53 27.04
CA ALA A 411 14.54 -8.50 27.87
C ALA A 411 14.64 -9.76 28.74
N MET A 412 13.51 -10.22 29.29
CA MET A 412 13.44 -11.49 30.02
C MET A 412 13.74 -12.68 29.11
N THR A 413 13.02 -12.79 28.00
CA THR A 413 13.11 -13.93 27.08
C THR A 413 14.50 -14.08 26.47
N ASP A 414 15.13 -12.98 26.05
CA ASP A 414 16.47 -12.95 25.47
C ASP A 414 17.55 -13.29 26.51
N LYS A 415 17.35 -12.87 27.76
CA LYS A 415 18.29 -13.18 28.86
C LYS A 415 18.20 -14.64 29.30
N ILE A 416 17.00 -15.23 29.30
CA ILE A 416 16.78 -16.67 29.55
C ILE A 416 17.25 -17.51 28.35
N ASN A 417 17.09 -16.98 27.13
CA ASN A 417 17.53 -17.54 25.86
C ASN A 417 17.01 -18.96 25.59
N LYS A 418 15.73 -19.19 25.94
CA LYS A 418 14.98 -20.43 25.64
C LYS A 418 13.53 -20.08 25.26
N PRO A 419 12.82 -20.95 24.54
CA PRO A 419 11.36 -20.87 24.42
C PRO A 419 10.71 -20.92 25.81
N ILE A 420 9.74 -20.04 26.05
CA ILE A 420 9.03 -19.94 27.34
C ILE A 420 7.52 -20.03 27.09
N PHE A 421 6.86 -20.92 27.81
CA PHE A 421 5.43 -20.82 28.09
C PHE A 421 5.24 -19.91 29.30
N LEU A 422 4.86 -18.66 29.05
CA LEU A 422 4.48 -17.73 30.11
C LEU A 422 3.00 -17.98 30.43
N CYS A 423 2.73 -18.56 31.59
CA CYS A 423 1.41 -19.07 31.95
C CYS A 423 0.73 -18.28 33.06
N ARG A 424 -0.57 -18.49 33.22
CA ARG A 424 -1.33 -18.08 34.42
C ARG A 424 -1.36 -16.58 34.67
N PHE A 425 -1.80 -15.83 33.67
CA PHE A 425 -1.98 -14.39 33.77
C PHE A 425 -3.17 -14.02 34.67
N PRO A 426 -3.12 -12.88 35.37
CA PRO A 426 -4.25 -12.35 36.13
C PRO A 426 -5.49 -12.21 35.26
N ALA A 427 -6.64 -12.60 35.81
CA ALA A 427 -7.91 -12.61 35.07
C ALA A 427 -8.38 -11.21 34.67
N GLU A 428 -7.95 -10.19 35.40
CA GLU A 428 -8.34 -8.78 35.22
C GLU A 428 -7.64 -8.11 34.03
N ILE A 429 -6.56 -8.69 33.51
CA ILE A 429 -5.81 -8.16 32.35
C ILE A 429 -5.91 -9.03 31.10
N LYS A 430 -6.73 -10.08 31.13
CA LYS A 430 -6.94 -11.01 30.01
C LYS A 430 -8.41 -11.05 29.59
N ALA A 431 -8.65 -11.58 28.40
CA ALA A 431 -9.96 -11.60 27.79
C ALA A 431 -11.03 -12.36 28.61
N PHE A 432 -12.29 -11.97 28.46
CA PHE A 432 -13.40 -12.46 29.28
C PHE A 432 -13.72 -13.93 29.15
N TYR A 433 -13.34 -14.56 28.03
CA TYR A 433 -13.62 -15.96 27.73
C TYR A 433 -12.63 -16.93 28.40
N MET A 434 -11.55 -16.43 28.99
CA MET A 434 -10.48 -17.27 29.55
C MET A 434 -10.89 -17.90 30.88
N LYS A 435 -10.72 -19.22 30.98
CA LYS A 435 -11.03 -20.00 32.19
C LYS A 435 -10.12 -19.63 33.35
N ARG A 436 -10.66 -19.51 34.57
CA ARG A 436 -9.88 -19.30 35.80
C ARG A 436 -9.21 -20.60 36.27
N CYS A 437 -8.02 -20.51 36.84
CA CYS A 437 -7.37 -21.65 37.47
C CYS A 437 -8.16 -22.09 38.72
N LYS A 438 -8.33 -23.40 38.90
CA LYS A 438 -9.08 -23.96 40.04
C LYS A 438 -8.39 -23.75 41.39
N ASP A 439 -7.07 -23.71 41.40
CA ASP A 439 -6.22 -23.56 42.58
C ASP A 439 -5.93 -22.09 42.96
N ASP A 440 -5.95 -21.17 41.99
CA ASP A 440 -5.88 -19.72 42.22
C ASP A 440 -6.84 -18.97 41.28
N PRO A 441 -8.04 -18.60 41.75
CA PRO A 441 -9.05 -17.98 40.90
C PRO A 441 -8.68 -16.56 40.47
N ARG A 442 -7.56 -15.98 40.95
CA ARG A 442 -7.08 -14.67 40.49
C ARG A 442 -6.41 -14.74 39.12
N VAL A 443 -6.00 -15.93 38.69
CA VAL A 443 -5.30 -16.16 37.42
C VAL A 443 -6.10 -17.08 36.50
N THR A 444 -5.74 -17.08 35.22
CA THR A 444 -6.41 -17.83 34.15
C THR A 444 -5.57 -19.01 33.67
N GLU A 445 -6.20 -20.04 33.11
CA GLU A 445 -5.52 -21.11 32.38
C GLU A 445 -5.11 -20.60 30.98
N SER A 446 -4.25 -19.59 30.97
CA SER A 446 -3.74 -18.90 29.78
C SER A 446 -2.25 -19.12 29.61
N VAL A 447 -1.80 -19.04 28.37
CA VAL A 447 -0.40 -19.20 27.97
C VAL A 447 -0.07 -18.25 26.82
N ASP A 448 1.07 -17.57 26.95
CA ASP A 448 1.73 -16.88 25.84
C ASP A 448 3.06 -17.60 25.56
N VAL A 449 3.38 -17.86 24.28
CA VAL A 449 4.62 -18.52 23.86
C VAL A 449 5.64 -17.47 23.45
N LEU A 450 6.70 -17.35 24.24
CA LEU A 450 7.76 -16.36 24.05
C LEU A 450 8.99 -17.02 23.42
N MET A 451 9.47 -16.43 22.31
CA MET A 451 10.66 -16.89 21.61
C MET A 451 11.79 -15.87 21.69
N PRO A 452 13.04 -16.31 21.96
CA PRO A 452 14.20 -15.42 21.94
C PRO A 452 14.32 -14.65 20.62
N GLY A 453 14.66 -13.37 20.72
CA GLY A 453 14.83 -12.45 19.61
C GLY A 453 13.54 -11.81 19.12
N VAL A 454 12.36 -12.37 19.42
CA VAL A 454 11.04 -11.84 18.99
C VAL A 454 10.14 -11.48 20.16
N GLY A 455 10.00 -12.32 21.18
CA GLY A 455 8.98 -12.24 22.23
C GLY A 455 7.77 -13.12 21.90
N GLU A 456 6.57 -12.69 22.28
CA GLU A 456 5.32 -13.40 22.03
C GLU A 456 5.07 -13.70 20.53
N ILE A 457 4.88 -14.98 20.20
CA ILE A 457 4.47 -15.45 18.86
C ILE A 457 3.12 -16.18 18.85
N VAL A 458 2.63 -16.62 20.01
CA VAL A 458 1.35 -17.33 20.17
C VAL A 458 0.72 -16.91 21.50
N GLY A 459 -0.59 -16.71 21.49
CA GLY A 459 -1.42 -16.56 22.69
C GLY A 459 -2.53 -17.62 22.71
N GLY A 460 -2.85 -18.17 23.88
CA GLY A 460 -3.86 -19.22 24.02
C GLY A 460 -4.41 -19.34 25.43
N SER A 461 -5.52 -20.07 25.56
CA SER A 461 -6.11 -20.38 26.86
C SER A 461 -7.12 -21.52 26.80
N MET A 462 -7.40 -22.09 27.97
CA MET A 462 -8.63 -22.84 28.20
C MET A 462 -9.83 -21.89 28.27
N ARG A 463 -11.00 -22.36 27.84
CA ARG A 463 -12.21 -21.53 27.73
C ARG A 463 -13.18 -21.79 28.89
N ILE A 464 -13.92 -20.77 29.29
CA ILE A 464 -14.96 -20.92 30.32
C ILE A 464 -15.99 -21.95 29.86
N THR A 465 -16.31 -22.92 30.72
CA THR A 465 -17.29 -23.99 30.45
C THR A 465 -18.63 -23.76 31.17
N ASP A 466 -18.63 -22.95 32.23
CA ASP A 466 -19.83 -22.64 33.01
C ASP A 466 -20.57 -21.42 32.44
N LEU A 467 -21.88 -21.56 32.23
CA LEU A 467 -22.69 -20.49 31.64
C LEU A 467 -22.77 -19.25 32.54
N ASP A 468 -22.93 -19.43 33.85
CA ASP A 468 -23.07 -18.32 34.79
C ASP A 468 -21.75 -17.56 34.96
N GLU A 469 -20.62 -18.25 34.92
CA GLU A 469 -19.30 -17.64 34.83
C GLU A 469 -19.11 -16.85 33.53
N LEU A 470 -19.52 -17.40 32.39
CA LEU A 470 -19.42 -16.70 31.10
C LEU A 470 -20.28 -15.43 31.07
N LEU A 471 -21.52 -15.49 31.57
CA LEU A 471 -22.42 -14.33 31.67
C LEU A 471 -21.86 -13.25 32.61
N ARG A 472 -21.18 -13.64 33.70
CA ARG A 472 -20.45 -12.69 34.55
C ARG A 472 -19.26 -12.06 33.82
N GLY A 473 -18.60 -12.80 32.93
CA GLY A 473 -17.57 -12.27 32.03
C GLY A 473 -18.11 -11.17 31.12
N TYR A 474 -19.22 -11.43 30.42
CA TYR A 474 -19.94 -10.42 29.63
C TYR A 474 -20.27 -9.16 30.44
N GLN A 475 -20.86 -9.34 31.61
CA GLN A 475 -21.23 -8.24 32.50
C GLN A 475 -20.00 -7.40 32.93
N ARG A 476 -18.90 -8.06 33.27
CA ARG A 476 -17.66 -7.41 33.72
C ARG A 476 -17.07 -6.49 32.64
N GLU A 477 -17.04 -6.95 31.40
CA GLU A 477 -16.52 -6.18 30.26
C GLU A 477 -17.54 -5.19 29.68
N GLY A 478 -18.78 -5.15 30.20
CA GLY A 478 -19.84 -4.30 29.66
C GLY A 478 -20.29 -4.71 28.25
N ILE A 479 -20.23 -6.01 27.94
CA ILE A 479 -20.60 -6.56 26.63
C ILE A 479 -22.03 -7.12 26.71
N ASP A 480 -22.89 -6.74 25.77
CA ASP A 480 -24.21 -7.35 25.62
C ASP A 480 -24.06 -8.82 25.15
N PRO A 481 -24.53 -9.81 25.92
CA PRO A 481 -24.46 -11.21 25.52
C PRO A 481 -25.46 -11.59 24.40
N ALA A 482 -26.48 -10.78 24.11
CA ALA A 482 -27.54 -11.14 23.16
C ALA A 482 -27.03 -11.47 21.74
N PRO A 483 -26.10 -10.71 21.14
CA PRO A 483 -25.50 -11.06 19.84
C PRO A 483 -24.63 -12.32 19.87
N TYR A 484 -24.26 -12.80 21.05
CA TYR A 484 -23.42 -13.98 21.27
C TYR A 484 -24.24 -15.23 21.65
N TYR A 485 -25.55 -15.26 21.37
CA TYR A 485 -26.41 -16.39 21.73
C TYR A 485 -25.81 -17.74 21.28
N TRP A 486 -25.28 -17.79 20.05
CA TRP A 486 -24.64 -18.96 19.45
C TRP A 486 -23.36 -19.39 20.18
N TYR A 487 -22.67 -18.47 20.85
CA TYR A 487 -21.50 -18.74 21.68
C TYR A 487 -21.91 -19.23 23.08
N THR A 488 -22.91 -18.60 23.69
CA THR A 488 -23.44 -19.03 24.99
C THR A 488 -24.13 -20.39 24.93
N ASP A 489 -24.73 -20.73 23.79
CA ASP A 489 -25.40 -22.01 23.56
C ASP A 489 -24.41 -23.19 23.60
N GLN A 490 -23.13 -22.97 23.31
CA GLN A 490 -22.08 -23.98 23.49
C GLN A 490 -21.93 -24.42 24.96
N ARG A 491 -22.35 -23.58 25.92
CA ARG A 491 -22.31 -23.88 27.36
C ARG A 491 -23.60 -24.54 27.86
N LYS A 492 -24.67 -24.53 27.04
CA LYS A 492 -25.97 -25.16 27.34
C LYS A 492 -26.08 -26.55 26.74
N TYR A 493 -25.69 -26.69 25.47
CA TYR A 493 -25.94 -27.91 24.68
C TYR A 493 -24.71 -28.81 24.63
N GLY A 494 -24.41 -29.47 25.74
CA GLY A 494 -23.31 -30.45 25.81
C GLY A 494 -21.92 -29.82 25.87
N THR A 495 -21.71 -28.93 26.84
CA THR A 495 -20.41 -28.27 27.06
C THR A 495 -19.30 -29.28 27.41
N THR A 496 -18.06 -28.92 27.09
CA THR A 496 -16.87 -29.76 27.30
C THR A 496 -15.70 -28.89 27.76
N GLU A 497 -14.72 -29.49 28.43
CA GLU A 497 -13.42 -28.85 28.64
C GLU A 497 -12.73 -28.67 27.29
N HIS A 498 -12.39 -27.43 26.92
CA HIS A 498 -11.78 -27.11 25.63
C HIS A 498 -10.87 -25.89 25.75
N GLY A 499 -9.97 -25.77 24.80
CA GLY A 499 -9.01 -24.68 24.72
C GLY A 499 -8.41 -24.57 23.33
N GLY A 500 -7.71 -23.47 23.11
CA GLY A 500 -7.11 -23.18 21.82
C GLY A 500 -6.14 -22.04 21.89
N TYR A 501 -5.63 -21.67 20.71
CA TYR A 501 -4.56 -20.69 20.57
C TYR A 501 -4.60 -20.01 19.20
N GLY A 502 -4.00 -18.83 19.13
CA GLY A 502 -3.77 -18.05 17.92
C GLY A 502 -2.28 -17.73 17.74
N LEU A 503 -1.74 -18.04 16.57
CA LEU A 503 -0.35 -17.82 16.16
C LEU A 503 -0.30 -16.80 15.03
N GLY A 504 0.46 -15.72 15.22
CA GLY A 504 0.74 -14.75 14.16
C GLY A 504 1.80 -15.29 13.21
N VAL A 505 1.43 -15.64 11.97
CA VAL A 505 2.33 -16.31 11.01
C VAL A 505 3.54 -15.43 10.70
N GLU A 506 3.35 -14.11 10.61
CA GLU A 506 4.43 -13.14 10.37
C GLU A 506 5.40 -13.07 11.55
N ARG A 507 4.92 -13.15 12.80
CA ARG A 507 5.79 -13.18 13.99
C ARG A 507 6.62 -14.46 14.01
N PHE A 508 6.00 -15.60 13.67
CA PHE A 508 6.69 -16.88 13.56
C PHE A 508 7.78 -16.86 12.47
N LEU A 509 7.48 -16.30 11.30
CA LEU A 509 8.46 -16.13 10.21
C LEU A 509 9.58 -15.18 10.60
N ALA A 510 9.27 -14.06 11.25
CA ALA A 510 10.27 -13.09 11.70
C ALA A 510 11.26 -13.74 12.68
N TRP A 511 10.77 -14.57 13.61
CA TRP A 511 11.60 -15.37 14.51
C TRP A 511 12.46 -16.38 13.75
N MET A 512 11.83 -17.24 12.95
CA MET A 512 12.52 -18.34 12.27
C MET A 512 13.60 -17.83 11.29
N LEU A 513 13.32 -16.71 10.61
CA LEU A 513 14.19 -16.14 9.58
C LEU A 513 15.09 -15.01 10.08
N ASP A 514 15.08 -14.69 11.37
CA ASP A 514 15.85 -13.57 11.97
C ASP A 514 15.60 -12.26 11.20
N ARG A 515 14.34 -11.86 11.07
CA ARG A 515 13.95 -10.59 10.43
C ARG A 515 13.73 -9.51 11.48
N HIS A 516 14.21 -8.30 11.20
CA HIS A 516 14.14 -7.19 12.14
C HIS A 516 12.72 -6.68 12.38
N THR A 517 11.85 -6.80 11.37
CA THR A 517 10.45 -6.38 11.44
C THR A 517 9.55 -7.42 10.75
N MET A 518 8.26 -7.43 11.07
CA MET A 518 7.31 -8.37 10.46
C MET A 518 7.02 -8.08 9.00
N GLU A 519 7.10 -6.82 8.60
CA GLU A 519 6.93 -6.32 7.24
C GLU A 519 7.92 -6.93 6.26
N ASP A 520 9.12 -7.30 6.74
CA ASP A 520 10.11 -8.04 5.97
C ASP A 520 9.65 -9.46 5.61
N SER A 521 8.68 -10.00 6.36
CA SER A 521 8.13 -11.36 6.23
C SER A 521 6.87 -11.46 5.35
N ILE A 522 6.41 -10.34 4.75
CA ILE A 522 5.21 -10.31 3.90
C ILE A 522 5.45 -9.76 2.48
N GLU A 523 4.53 -10.13 1.59
CA GLU A 523 4.55 -9.81 0.15
C GLU A 523 4.25 -8.33 -0.10
N ILE A 524 3.21 -7.82 0.57
CA ILE A 524 2.70 -6.46 0.43
C ILE A 524 2.34 -5.98 1.83
N VAL A 525 2.97 -4.89 2.27
CA VAL A 525 2.66 -4.24 3.54
C VAL A 525 1.57 -3.21 3.26
N LYS A 526 0.36 -3.46 3.75
CA LYS A 526 -0.65 -2.41 3.93
C LYS A 526 -0.52 -1.86 5.34
N GLU A 527 0.40 -0.92 5.51
CA GLU A 527 0.40 -0.06 6.68
C GLU A 527 0.15 1.37 6.22
N ASP A 528 -0.93 1.96 6.73
CA ASP A 528 -1.20 3.37 6.53
C ASP A 528 -0.21 4.20 7.35
N LYS A 529 0.84 4.69 6.71
CA LYS A 529 1.58 5.87 7.21
C LYS A 529 0.75 7.17 7.13
N VAL A 530 -0.53 7.12 6.77
CA VAL A 530 -1.31 8.32 6.35
C VAL A 530 -2.61 8.56 7.14
N LEU A 531 -3.05 7.69 8.07
CA LEU A 531 -4.36 7.88 8.74
C LEU A 531 -4.32 8.26 10.23
N SER A 532 -3.18 8.66 10.80
CA SER A 532 -3.08 8.89 12.26
C SER A 532 -3.65 10.22 12.79
N THR A 533 -4.42 11.02 12.03
CA THR A 533 -5.02 12.26 12.54
C THR A 533 -6.41 12.56 12.01
N SER A 534 -7.43 11.81 12.44
CA SER A 534 -8.79 12.34 12.73
C SER A 534 -9.75 11.22 13.15
N ALA A 535 -9.77 10.88 14.44
CA ALA A 535 -10.86 10.09 15.00
C ALA A 535 -11.21 10.63 16.38
N ALA A 536 -12.10 11.63 16.40
CA ALA A 536 -12.88 12.01 17.57
C ALA A 536 -14.09 12.86 17.12
N ALA A 537 -15.25 12.21 16.96
CA ALA A 537 -16.58 12.81 17.18
C ALA A 537 -17.65 11.72 17.06
N THR A 538 -18.02 11.13 18.20
CA THR A 538 -19.20 10.27 18.35
C THR A 538 -20.41 11.15 18.65
N THR A 539 -21.54 10.93 17.98
CA THR A 539 -22.85 11.35 18.51
C THR A 539 -23.93 10.32 18.16
N GLN A 540 -24.60 9.81 19.19
CA GLN A 540 -25.74 8.88 19.18
C GLN A 540 -26.99 9.46 18.52
N PHE A 541 -27.84 8.62 17.93
CA PHE A 541 -29.30 8.85 17.87
C PHE A 541 -30.08 7.52 17.86
N ASP A 542 -31.21 7.57 18.56
CA ASP A 542 -32.08 6.48 19.00
C ASP A 542 -32.96 5.82 17.91
N ASP A 543 -33.50 4.66 18.30
CA ASP A 543 -34.40 3.72 17.63
C ASP A 543 -35.60 4.30 16.84
N PHE A 544 -35.98 3.64 15.74
CA PHE A 544 -37.39 3.39 15.40
C PHE A 544 -37.55 2.13 14.52
N ASP A 545 -38.45 1.25 14.94
CA ASP A 545 -38.73 -0.10 14.45
C ASP A 545 -39.76 -0.13 13.29
N GLY A 546 -39.78 -1.23 12.52
CA GLY A 546 -41.02 -1.82 11.99
C GLY A 546 -41.55 -1.49 10.57
N THR A 547 -41.27 -2.40 9.62
CA THR A 547 -42.17 -2.98 8.59
C THR A 547 -43.02 -2.09 7.64
N ASN A 548 -42.81 -2.19 6.30
CA ASN A 548 -43.80 -2.71 5.32
C ASN A 548 -43.50 -2.40 3.82
N SER A 549 -43.84 -3.41 3.01
CA SER A 549 -43.93 -3.62 1.54
C SER A 549 -43.46 -2.53 0.56
N ALA A 550 -42.69 -2.98 -0.45
CA ALA A 550 -42.21 -2.20 -1.58
C ALA A 550 -43.27 -2.01 -2.68
N TYR A 551 -43.47 -0.76 -3.11
CA TYR A 551 -44.09 -0.39 -4.39
C TYR A 551 -43.06 0.38 -5.21
N ASP A 552 -42.95 0.07 -6.50
CA ASP A 552 -42.02 0.71 -7.44
C ASP A 552 -42.65 2.01 -7.97
N LEU A 553 -42.00 3.16 -7.70
CA LEU A 553 -42.51 4.52 -7.95
C LEU A 553 -41.54 5.32 -8.84
N SER A 554 -41.25 4.81 -10.03
CA SER A 554 -40.34 5.45 -10.98
C SER A 554 -40.96 6.57 -11.84
N ASP A 555 -42.25 6.91 -11.67
CA ASP A 555 -42.97 7.85 -12.54
C ASP A 555 -43.65 8.99 -11.75
N SER A 556 -43.25 10.23 -12.01
CA SER A 556 -43.61 11.40 -11.20
C SER A 556 -44.99 11.98 -11.49
N GLU A 557 -45.51 11.85 -12.71
CA GLU A 557 -46.91 12.20 -13.02
C GLU A 557 -47.89 11.21 -12.38
N ALA A 558 -47.53 9.92 -12.32
CA ALA A 558 -48.34 8.89 -11.69
C ALA A 558 -48.44 9.09 -10.17
N ALA A 559 -47.33 9.43 -9.51
CA ALA A 559 -47.30 9.67 -8.07
C ALA A 559 -48.09 10.92 -7.65
N ILE A 560 -48.02 12.02 -8.42
CA ILE A 560 -48.78 13.25 -8.13
C ILE A 560 -50.28 13.02 -8.34
N THR A 561 -50.65 12.30 -9.39
CA THR A 561 -52.06 11.93 -9.64
C THR A 561 -52.61 11.04 -8.53
N MET A 562 -51.80 10.10 -8.04
CA MET A 562 -52.14 9.22 -6.92
C MET A 562 -52.31 10.01 -5.61
N ILE A 563 -51.38 10.91 -5.28
CA ILE A 563 -51.44 11.77 -4.08
C ILE A 563 -52.67 12.70 -4.11
N SER A 564 -53.03 13.21 -5.29
CA SER A 564 -54.23 14.04 -5.47
C SER A 564 -55.57 13.29 -5.38
N SER A 565 -55.53 11.95 -5.32
CA SER A 565 -56.73 11.10 -5.23
C SER A 565 -57.08 10.65 -3.80
N PHE A 566 -56.25 10.99 -2.81
CA PHE A 566 -56.51 10.71 -1.39
C PHE A 566 -57.36 11.84 -0.78
N ASP A 567 -58.42 11.47 -0.07
CA ASP A 567 -59.28 12.41 0.67
C ASP A 567 -58.46 13.25 1.68
N ASP A 568 -58.97 14.44 2.02
CA ASP A 568 -58.27 15.45 2.81
C ASP A 568 -58.00 15.06 4.28
N ASP A 569 -58.52 13.93 4.76
CA ASP A 569 -58.41 13.50 6.17
C ASP A 569 -57.24 12.53 6.45
N ASP A 570 -56.39 12.18 5.46
CA ASP A 570 -55.28 11.20 5.62
C ASP A 570 -53.88 11.83 5.49
N ASP A 571 -53.57 12.76 6.39
CA ASP A 571 -52.31 13.56 6.37
C ASP A 571 -51.05 12.73 6.65
N GLU A 572 -51.13 11.69 7.48
CA GLU A 572 -49.97 10.88 7.89
C GLU A 572 -49.50 9.92 6.76
N GLU A 573 -50.44 9.38 5.98
CA GLU A 573 -50.11 8.52 4.83
C GLU A 573 -49.60 9.35 3.64
N LYS A 574 -50.17 10.55 3.43
CA LYS A 574 -49.63 11.54 2.47
C LYS A 574 -48.20 11.94 2.83
N GLU A 575 -47.90 12.23 4.10
CA GLU A 575 -46.54 12.55 4.56
C GLU A 575 -45.56 11.39 4.37
N ASN A 576 -45.97 10.15 4.63
CA ASN A 576 -45.11 8.97 4.47
C ASN A 576 -44.79 8.65 2.99
N ILE A 577 -45.77 8.79 2.10
CA ILE A 577 -45.58 8.60 0.65
C ILE A 577 -44.70 9.73 0.08
N LEU A 578 -44.94 10.99 0.49
CA LEU A 578 -44.12 12.13 0.09
C LEU A 578 -42.68 12.04 0.62
N SER A 579 -42.49 11.54 1.85
CA SER A 579 -41.18 11.26 2.46
C SER A 579 -40.38 10.23 1.64
N ARG A 580 -41.02 9.13 1.22
CA ARG A 580 -40.44 8.09 0.34
C ARG A 580 -40.19 8.58 -1.09
N PHE A 581 -41.07 9.45 -1.60
CA PHE A 581 -40.91 10.07 -2.92
C PHE A 581 -39.75 11.07 -2.96
N MET A 582 -39.61 11.90 -1.92
CA MET A 582 -38.51 12.87 -1.75
C MET A 582 -37.15 12.21 -1.53
N THR A 583 -37.11 10.96 -1.06
CA THR A 583 -35.87 10.16 -0.97
C THR A 583 -35.44 9.56 -2.31
N THR A 584 -36.32 9.55 -3.33
CA THR A 584 -36.09 8.89 -4.63
C THR A 584 -36.34 9.84 -5.81
N ILE A 585 -35.94 11.11 -5.69
CA ILE A 585 -36.03 12.04 -6.83
C ILE A 585 -34.81 11.85 -7.75
N HIS A 586 -35.06 11.27 -8.93
CA HIS A 586 -34.21 11.40 -10.10
C HIS A 586 -34.81 12.41 -11.09
N GLU A 587 -34.11 13.55 -11.22
CA GLU A 587 -34.07 14.53 -12.35
C GLU A 587 -35.16 15.60 -12.55
N PRO A 588 -34.74 16.73 -13.17
CA PRO A 588 -35.09 16.96 -14.57
C PRO A 588 -33.87 17.15 -15.50
N ILE A 589 -33.95 16.50 -16.67
CA ILE A 589 -33.08 16.70 -17.84
C ILE A 589 -33.37 18.09 -18.43
N VAL A 590 -32.38 18.98 -18.47
CA VAL A 590 -32.43 20.19 -19.30
C VAL A 590 -31.53 19.96 -20.51
N GLU A 591 -32.12 19.60 -21.65
CA GLU A 591 -31.44 19.71 -22.95
C GLU A 591 -31.38 21.20 -23.32
N ALA A 592 -30.22 21.82 -23.09
CA ALA A 592 -29.91 23.11 -23.70
C ALA A 592 -29.36 22.85 -25.11
N ASP A 593 -29.99 23.49 -26.09
CA ASP A 593 -29.87 23.23 -27.52
C ASP A 593 -28.44 23.30 -28.10
N SER A 594 -28.20 22.36 -29.02
CA SER A 594 -27.10 22.07 -29.95
C SER A 594 -25.62 22.14 -29.48
N ASP A 595 -24.97 20.97 -29.58
CA ASP A 595 -23.55 20.63 -29.40
C ASP A 595 -23.14 20.19 -27.97
N ILE A 596 -23.61 18.97 -27.64
CA ILE A 596 -23.27 18.05 -26.54
C ILE A 596 -23.10 18.71 -25.16
N THR A 597 -24.16 18.71 -24.36
CA THR A 597 -24.08 18.87 -22.90
C THR A 597 -25.27 18.14 -22.24
N LYS A 598 -25.00 17.09 -21.43
CA LYS A 598 -26.01 16.48 -20.54
C LYS A 598 -25.72 16.92 -19.10
N ILE A 599 -26.74 17.38 -18.40
CA ILE A 599 -26.71 17.74 -16.97
C ILE A 599 -27.58 16.71 -16.24
N LEU A 600 -27.00 15.96 -15.29
CA LEU A 600 -27.72 14.97 -14.48
C LEU A 600 -27.78 15.47 -13.02
N VAL A 601 -28.95 15.41 -12.38
CA VAL A 601 -29.14 15.83 -10.98
C VAL A 601 -29.60 14.62 -10.16
N SER A 602 -28.75 14.15 -9.23
CA SER A 602 -29.09 13.02 -8.33
C SER A 602 -29.09 13.46 -6.87
N HIS A 603 -30.20 13.24 -6.15
CA HIS A 603 -30.25 13.34 -4.69
C HIS A 603 -30.00 11.96 -4.08
N LYS A 604 -28.97 11.82 -3.23
CA LYS A 604 -28.79 10.64 -2.38
C LYS A 604 -28.39 11.11 -0.99
N ARG A 605 -29.26 10.93 0.01
CA ARG A 605 -28.92 11.16 1.41
C ARG A 605 -28.05 9.99 1.90
N SER A 606 -26.74 10.22 2.05
CA SER A 606 -25.85 9.36 2.82
C SER A 606 -25.23 10.20 3.94
N SER A 607 -25.67 9.97 5.18
CA SER A 607 -25.04 10.27 6.49
C SER A 607 -24.15 11.53 6.68
N GLY A 608 -24.26 12.51 5.80
CA GLY A 608 -23.65 13.83 5.83
C GLY A 608 -24.51 14.71 4.92
N ASP A 609 -24.91 15.87 5.43
CA ASP A 609 -26.01 16.69 4.91
C ASP A 609 -25.63 17.42 3.60
N TYR A 610 -25.40 16.69 2.50
CA TYR A 610 -24.99 17.27 1.22
C TYR A 610 -25.72 16.64 0.03
N SER A 611 -26.33 17.50 -0.78
CA SER A 611 -26.82 17.15 -2.12
C SER A 611 -25.69 17.33 -3.14
N ARG A 612 -25.56 16.41 -4.11
CA ARG A 612 -24.54 16.44 -5.18
C ARG A 612 -25.15 16.82 -6.53
N ILE A 613 -24.42 17.55 -7.38
CA ILE A 613 -24.66 17.60 -8.82
C ILE A 613 -23.45 16.98 -9.48
N ASN A 614 -23.66 15.91 -10.24
CA ASN A 614 -22.59 15.22 -10.97
C ASN A 614 -22.73 15.51 -12.47
N TYR A 615 -21.58 15.75 -13.09
CA TYR A 615 -21.31 15.62 -14.53
C TYR A 615 -21.49 16.86 -15.42
N LEU A 616 -20.38 17.26 -16.05
CA LEU A 616 -20.35 18.07 -17.27
C LEU A 616 -19.10 17.68 -18.10
N ASP A 617 -19.24 16.70 -19.01
CA ASP A 617 -18.16 16.34 -19.92
C ASP A 617 -18.02 17.41 -21.03
N LEU A 618 -16.83 17.98 -21.14
CA LEU A 618 -16.45 18.95 -22.17
C LEU A 618 -15.39 18.35 -23.09
N SER A 619 -15.62 17.15 -23.62
CA SER A 619 -14.76 16.58 -24.67
C SER A 619 -14.88 17.44 -25.94
N THR A 620 -13.79 18.05 -26.38
CA THR A 620 -13.74 18.74 -27.68
C THR A 620 -13.75 17.70 -28.79
N ASP A 621 -14.73 17.80 -29.70
CA ASP A 621 -14.81 16.96 -30.90
C ASP A 621 -13.55 17.13 -31.76
N ASN A 622 -12.65 16.16 -31.71
CA ASN A 622 -11.75 15.90 -32.81
C ASN A 622 -11.46 14.41 -32.95
N LYS A 623 -11.67 13.94 -34.17
CA LYS A 623 -11.72 12.54 -34.60
C LYS A 623 -10.52 11.71 -34.16
N SER A 624 -10.84 10.56 -33.56
CA SER A 624 -10.12 9.28 -33.55
C SER A 624 -8.60 9.30 -33.32
N ILE A 625 -8.19 9.05 -32.08
CA ILE A 625 -6.91 8.41 -31.78
C ILE A 625 -7.21 7.24 -30.83
N GLN A 626 -6.93 6.01 -31.25
CA GLN A 626 -7.07 4.84 -30.39
C GLN A 626 -6.04 4.91 -29.25
N PRO A 627 -6.42 4.60 -28.00
CA PRO A 627 -5.51 4.62 -26.88
C PRO A 627 -4.50 3.46 -26.97
N THR A 628 -3.22 3.80 -26.97
CA THR A 628 -2.11 2.85 -26.78
C THR A 628 -2.19 2.22 -25.38
N PRO A 629 -1.99 0.91 -25.22
CA PRO A 629 -2.12 0.24 -23.93
C PRO A 629 -0.86 0.44 -23.08
N GLN A 630 -0.83 1.49 -22.28
CA GLN A 630 0.07 1.61 -21.15
C GLN A 630 -0.64 2.44 -20.06
N GLN A 631 -1.13 1.77 -19.02
CA GLN A 631 -1.78 2.42 -17.87
C GLN A 631 -0.75 3.23 -17.07
N SER A 632 -0.42 4.44 -17.54
CA SER A 632 0.08 5.48 -16.66
C SER A 632 -1.06 5.93 -15.75
N LYS A 633 -0.85 6.02 -14.43
CA LYS A 633 -1.81 6.66 -13.50
C LYS A 633 -2.35 7.94 -14.15
N LYS A 634 -3.68 8.02 -14.32
CA LYS A 634 -4.35 9.22 -14.83
C LYS A 634 -3.96 10.41 -13.95
N ARG A 635 -3.51 11.51 -14.57
CA ARG A 635 -3.07 12.71 -13.83
C ARG A 635 -4.29 13.57 -13.54
N THR A 636 -4.76 13.51 -12.31
CA THR A 636 -5.97 14.19 -11.85
C THR A 636 -5.59 15.48 -11.12
N PHE A 637 -6.22 16.59 -11.47
CA PHE A 637 -5.99 17.91 -10.88
C PHE A 637 -7.30 18.45 -10.32
N MET A 638 -7.25 19.22 -9.22
CA MET A 638 -8.43 19.88 -8.66
C MET A 638 -8.19 21.38 -8.55
N VAL A 639 -9.13 22.18 -9.04
CA VAL A 639 -9.16 23.65 -8.89
C VAL A 639 -10.37 24.02 -8.05
N ALA A 640 -10.14 24.73 -6.93
CA ALA A 640 -11.22 25.31 -6.14
C ALA A 640 -11.55 26.71 -6.67
N THR A 641 -12.82 26.99 -6.98
CA THR A 641 -13.26 28.29 -7.49
C THR A 641 -14.56 28.79 -6.88
N ASP A 642 -14.56 30.08 -6.56
CA ASP A 642 -15.70 30.91 -6.16
C ASP A 642 -16.03 31.94 -7.27
N LEU A 643 -15.53 31.71 -8.50
CA LEU A 643 -15.62 32.63 -9.64
C LEU A 643 -15.00 34.02 -9.41
N SER A 644 -14.18 34.21 -8.38
CA SER A 644 -13.39 35.44 -8.19
C SER A 644 -12.28 35.58 -9.22
N SER A 645 -11.78 36.80 -9.43
CA SER A 645 -10.63 37.05 -10.30
C SER A 645 -9.40 36.19 -9.97
N GLU A 646 -9.13 35.96 -8.69
CA GLU A 646 -7.98 35.19 -8.22
C GLU A 646 -8.16 33.69 -8.40
N SER A 647 -9.37 33.16 -8.17
CA SER A 647 -9.65 31.73 -8.39
C SER A 647 -9.79 31.41 -9.88
N LEU A 648 -10.32 32.34 -10.68
CA LEU A 648 -10.32 32.25 -12.14
C LEU A 648 -8.92 32.31 -12.74
N TYR A 649 -8.02 33.15 -12.18
CA TYR A 649 -6.62 33.15 -12.56
C TYR A 649 -5.95 31.80 -12.24
N ALA A 650 -6.25 31.21 -11.09
CA ALA A 650 -5.75 29.88 -10.72
C ALA A 650 -6.26 28.78 -11.68
N PHE A 651 -7.51 28.87 -12.11
CA PHE A 651 -8.09 27.99 -13.12
C PHE A 651 -7.37 28.16 -14.47
N GLU A 652 -7.27 29.38 -14.99
CA GLU A 652 -6.56 29.67 -16.24
C GLU A 652 -5.10 29.19 -16.20
N TRP A 653 -4.40 29.48 -15.10
CA TRP A 653 -3.02 29.05 -14.90
C TRP A 653 -2.89 27.53 -14.93
N THR A 654 -3.83 26.81 -14.31
CA THR A 654 -3.87 25.33 -14.32
C THR A 654 -3.96 24.82 -15.75
N VAL A 655 -4.91 25.35 -16.53
CA VAL A 655 -5.10 24.98 -17.94
C VAL A 655 -3.84 25.26 -18.76
N MET A 656 -3.20 26.41 -18.56
CA MET A 656 -2.08 26.85 -19.39
C MET A 656 -0.71 26.26 -19.00
N LYS A 657 -0.51 25.87 -17.74
CA LYS A 657 0.80 25.48 -17.20
C LYS A 657 0.87 24.04 -16.72
N VAL A 658 -0.24 23.51 -16.19
CA VAL A 658 -0.26 22.22 -15.49
C VAL A 658 -0.74 21.10 -16.41
N LEU A 659 -1.87 21.30 -17.09
CA LEU A 659 -2.51 20.23 -17.86
C LEU A 659 -1.62 19.70 -19.00
N ARG A 660 -1.74 18.40 -19.27
CA ARG A 660 -1.06 17.66 -20.35
C ARG A 660 -2.07 16.72 -21.03
N PRO A 661 -1.75 16.15 -22.22
CA PRO A 661 -2.63 15.17 -22.85
C PRO A 661 -2.97 14.02 -21.87
N GLY A 662 -4.27 13.72 -21.74
CA GLY A 662 -4.76 12.68 -20.82
C GLY A 662 -4.93 13.12 -19.36
N SER A 663 -4.82 14.42 -19.05
CA SER A 663 -5.18 14.95 -17.72
C SER A 663 -6.69 14.98 -17.48
N GLU A 664 -7.08 14.76 -16.23
CA GLU A 664 -8.45 14.97 -15.73
C GLU A 664 -8.46 16.17 -14.78
N LEU A 665 -9.41 17.09 -14.96
CA LEU A 665 -9.51 18.32 -14.18
C LEU A 665 -10.86 18.39 -13.45
N TYR A 666 -10.82 18.42 -12.12
CA TYR A 666 -11.97 18.68 -11.26
C TYR A 666 -12.04 20.17 -10.93
N VAL A 667 -13.16 20.82 -11.22
CA VAL A 667 -13.42 22.22 -10.87
C VAL A 667 -14.50 22.25 -9.81
N VAL A 668 -14.11 22.55 -8.58
CA VAL A 668 -14.98 22.45 -7.40
C VAL A 668 -15.37 23.85 -6.93
N SER A 669 -16.67 24.08 -6.77
CA SER A 669 -17.24 25.29 -6.19
C SER A 669 -18.13 24.93 -5.02
N VAL A 670 -17.97 25.65 -3.90
CA VAL A 670 -18.78 25.46 -2.70
C VAL A 670 -19.66 26.70 -2.50
N LEU A 671 -20.96 26.50 -2.43
CA LEU A 671 -21.94 27.51 -2.06
C LEU A 671 -22.19 27.42 -0.55
N GLU A 672 -22.07 28.53 0.16
CA GLU A 672 -22.36 28.55 1.60
C GLU A 672 -23.87 28.62 1.84
N GLU A 673 -24.38 27.81 2.76
CA GLU A 673 -25.80 27.87 3.16
C GLU A 673 -26.09 29.20 3.87
N ASP A 674 -27.11 29.92 3.39
CA ASP A 674 -27.57 31.15 4.03
C ASP A 674 -28.19 30.84 5.41
N LYS A 675 -27.65 31.47 6.47
CA LYS A 675 -28.13 31.30 7.86
C LYS A 675 -29.57 31.81 8.08
N SER A 676 -30.16 32.50 7.10
CA SER A 676 -31.48 33.14 7.16
C SER A 676 -32.66 32.25 6.73
N ALA A 677 -32.41 31.05 6.18
CA ALA A 677 -33.48 30.14 5.74
C ALA A 677 -34.04 29.23 6.86
N SER A 678 -33.78 29.55 8.13
CA SER A 678 -34.36 28.87 9.30
C SER A 678 -35.71 29.50 9.75
N GLY A 679 -36.51 29.93 8.77
CA GLY A 679 -37.82 30.55 8.99
C GLY A 679 -38.95 29.52 8.98
N THR A 680 -39.54 29.32 10.15
CA THR A 680 -40.78 28.58 10.48
C THR A 680 -41.86 28.60 9.40
N SER A 681 -41.94 27.54 8.60
CA SER A 681 -43.12 27.14 7.81
C SER A 681 -42.97 25.67 7.41
N ASN A 682 -43.62 24.77 8.15
CA ASN A 682 -43.58 23.31 7.94
C ASN A 682 -44.49 22.84 6.79
N SER A 683 -44.76 23.68 5.77
CA SER A 683 -45.51 23.20 4.61
C SER A 683 -44.58 22.52 3.60
N VAL A 684 -45.00 21.37 3.09
CA VAL A 684 -44.28 20.60 2.05
C VAL A 684 -43.96 21.47 0.83
N SER A 685 -44.83 22.43 0.50
CA SER A 685 -44.63 23.41 -0.58
C SER A 685 -43.44 24.34 -0.31
N SER A 686 -43.21 24.73 0.94
CA SER A 686 -42.08 25.56 1.35
C SER A 686 -40.75 24.82 1.19
N LEU A 687 -40.70 23.56 1.63
CA LEU A 687 -39.52 22.70 1.47
C LEU A 687 -39.20 22.44 0.00
N TYR A 688 -40.21 22.11 -0.83
CA TYR A 688 -40.03 21.92 -2.27
C TYR A 688 -39.47 23.16 -2.97
N ASN A 689 -39.98 24.35 -2.62
CA ASN A 689 -39.48 25.62 -3.16
C ASN A 689 -38.04 25.92 -2.73
N SER A 690 -37.68 25.63 -1.48
CA SER A 690 -36.29 25.74 -0.99
C SER A 690 -35.35 24.77 -1.71
N PHE A 691 -35.75 23.52 -1.93
CA PHE A 691 -34.99 22.54 -2.70
C PHE A 691 -34.80 22.98 -4.16
N GLN A 692 -35.86 23.46 -4.83
CA GLN A 692 -35.77 23.97 -6.20
C GLN A 692 -34.86 25.20 -6.30
N THR A 693 -34.87 26.08 -5.30
CA THR A 693 -34.00 27.26 -5.26
C THR A 693 -32.52 26.84 -5.20
N ILE A 694 -32.17 25.91 -4.32
CA ILE A 694 -30.80 25.38 -4.19
C ILE A 694 -30.34 24.69 -5.48
N ILE A 695 -31.22 23.93 -6.14
CA ILE A 695 -30.90 23.28 -7.42
C ILE A 695 -30.64 24.31 -8.51
N ASN A 696 -31.49 25.34 -8.62
CA ASN A 696 -31.34 26.40 -9.62
C ASN A 696 -30.06 27.22 -9.41
N GLU A 697 -29.72 27.57 -8.17
CA GLU A 697 -28.49 28.30 -7.85
C GLU A 697 -27.24 27.50 -8.24
N ARG A 698 -27.22 26.21 -7.94
CA ARG A 698 -26.10 25.33 -8.32
C ARG A 698 -26.00 25.17 -9.82
N LEU A 699 -27.13 25.03 -10.51
CA LEU A 699 -27.17 24.93 -11.97
C LEU A 699 -26.62 26.20 -12.61
N GLU A 700 -27.01 27.38 -12.11
CA GLU A 700 -26.52 28.67 -12.60
C GLU A 700 -24.99 28.80 -12.40
N VAL A 701 -24.47 28.40 -11.24
CA VAL A 701 -23.03 28.43 -10.96
C VAL A 701 -22.27 27.42 -11.81
N ALA A 702 -22.81 26.21 -11.98
CA ALA A 702 -22.22 25.19 -12.84
C ALA A 702 -22.14 25.68 -14.30
N GLN A 703 -23.19 26.32 -14.81
CA GLN A 703 -23.22 26.91 -16.16
C GLN A 703 -22.18 28.02 -16.32
N LYS A 704 -21.99 28.88 -15.31
CA LYS A 704 -20.94 29.91 -15.31
C LYS A 704 -19.54 29.28 -15.35
N ILE A 705 -19.29 28.26 -14.54
CA ILE A 705 -18.01 27.54 -14.53
C ILE A 705 -17.79 26.84 -15.88
N ALA A 706 -18.82 26.25 -16.46
CA ALA A 706 -18.77 25.59 -17.78
C ALA A 706 -18.35 26.57 -18.88
N LYS A 707 -18.95 27.76 -18.90
CA LYS A 707 -18.63 28.83 -19.86
C LYS A 707 -17.17 29.28 -19.72
N VAL A 708 -16.70 29.43 -18.48
CA VAL A 708 -15.29 29.75 -18.18
C VAL A 708 -14.35 28.62 -18.63
N ALA A 709 -14.67 27.38 -18.29
CA ALA A 709 -13.89 26.20 -18.64
C ALA A 709 -13.72 26.09 -20.16
N ARG A 710 -14.81 26.22 -20.93
CA ARG A 710 -14.78 26.26 -22.41
C ARG A 710 -13.85 27.34 -22.94
N THR A 711 -13.91 28.53 -22.34
CA THR A 711 -13.07 29.66 -22.74
C THR A 711 -11.58 29.37 -22.52
N PHE A 712 -11.20 28.83 -21.37
CA PHE A 712 -9.80 28.51 -21.07
C PHE A 712 -9.30 27.32 -21.87
N LEU A 713 -10.11 26.27 -22.01
CA LEU A 713 -9.74 25.04 -22.70
C LEU A 713 -9.71 25.19 -24.22
N GLY A 714 -10.44 26.15 -24.79
CA GLY A 714 -10.33 26.52 -26.21
C GLY A 714 -8.90 26.93 -26.62
N ASN A 715 -8.04 27.26 -25.66
CA ASN A 715 -6.62 27.56 -25.89
C ASN A 715 -5.70 26.32 -25.82
N THR A 716 -6.22 25.15 -25.43
CA THR A 716 -5.46 23.90 -25.36
C THR A 716 -5.44 23.20 -26.71
N ARG A 717 -4.32 22.51 -27.03
CA ARG A 717 -4.14 21.77 -28.30
C ARG A 717 -4.34 20.26 -28.16
N PHE A 718 -4.91 19.81 -27.04
CA PHE A 718 -5.04 18.40 -26.69
C PHE A 718 -6.30 18.17 -25.86
N PRO A 719 -6.88 16.96 -25.87
CA PRO A 719 -8.08 16.66 -25.10
C PRO A 719 -7.80 16.64 -23.59
N VAL A 720 -8.73 17.21 -22.83
CA VAL A 720 -8.76 17.23 -21.36
C VAL A 720 -10.16 16.84 -20.92
N SER A 721 -10.27 15.90 -19.99
CA SER A 721 -11.55 15.59 -19.33
C SER A 721 -11.74 16.57 -18.19
N VAL A 722 -12.92 17.19 -18.09
CA VAL A 722 -13.23 18.16 -17.04
C VAL A 722 -14.47 17.70 -16.31
N GLU A 723 -14.44 17.81 -14.98
CA GLU A 723 -15.58 17.53 -14.13
C GLU A 723 -15.86 18.75 -13.25
N ILE A 724 -17.07 19.31 -13.36
CA ILE A 724 -17.49 20.46 -12.54
C ILE A 724 -18.34 19.94 -11.38
N GLN A 725 -17.97 20.30 -10.16
CA GLN A 725 -18.73 19.95 -8.97
C GLN A 725 -19.14 21.23 -8.22
N VAL A 726 -20.44 21.45 -8.12
CA VAL A 726 -21.02 22.54 -7.33
C VAL A 726 -21.76 21.93 -6.15
N VAL A 727 -21.24 22.16 -4.96
CA VAL A 727 -21.76 21.59 -3.71
C VAL A 727 -22.19 22.72 -2.78
N THR A 728 -23.21 22.50 -1.96
CA THR A 728 -23.57 23.45 -0.90
C THR A 728 -23.08 22.90 0.43
N ALA A 729 -22.51 23.76 1.29
CA ALA A 729 -22.07 23.36 2.62
C ALA A 729 -22.11 24.53 3.61
N LYS A 730 -22.25 24.23 4.91
CA LYS A 730 -22.15 25.23 5.98
C LYS A 730 -20.75 25.81 6.15
N ASN A 731 -19.71 25.08 5.73
CA ASN A 731 -18.32 25.48 5.85
C ASN A 731 -17.54 25.11 4.59
N THR A 732 -17.14 26.12 3.83
CA THR A 732 -16.38 25.95 2.57
C THR A 732 -15.06 25.22 2.77
N ARG A 733 -14.35 25.44 3.88
CA ARG A 733 -13.00 24.89 4.11
C ARG A 733 -13.03 23.40 4.36
N SER A 734 -13.92 22.96 5.25
CA SER A 734 -14.12 21.54 5.54
C SER A 734 -14.58 20.81 4.28
N MET A 735 -15.55 21.39 3.56
CA MET A 735 -16.04 20.78 2.33
C MET A 735 -14.94 20.63 1.28
N LEU A 736 -14.08 21.64 1.09
CA LEU A 736 -12.98 21.52 0.15
C LEU A 736 -11.95 20.45 0.56
N THR A 737 -11.70 20.22 1.86
CA THR A 737 -10.84 19.10 2.30
C THR A 737 -11.51 17.75 2.10
N ASP A 738 -12.81 17.63 2.40
CA ASP A 738 -13.57 16.39 2.16
C ASP A 738 -13.57 16.03 0.66
N MET A 739 -13.70 17.03 -0.19
CA MET A 739 -13.62 16.90 -1.65
C MET A 739 -12.23 16.48 -2.12
N ILE A 740 -11.16 16.96 -1.47
CA ILE A 740 -9.79 16.54 -1.75
C ILE A 740 -9.59 15.06 -1.36
N ASP A 741 -10.11 14.65 -0.20
CA ASP A 741 -9.99 13.28 0.28
C ASP A 741 -10.82 12.29 -0.56
N LEU A 742 -11.95 12.76 -1.11
CA LEU A 742 -12.79 12.02 -2.03
C LEU A 742 -12.15 11.86 -3.43
N ILE A 743 -11.69 12.98 -4.02
CA ILE A 743 -11.16 13.00 -5.39
C ILE A 743 -9.72 12.45 -5.44
N LYS A 744 -8.96 12.63 -4.36
CA LYS A 744 -7.51 12.35 -4.25
C LYS A 744 -6.70 12.88 -5.45
N PRO A 745 -6.82 14.19 -5.78
CA PRO A 745 -6.14 14.76 -6.94
C PRO A 745 -4.62 14.76 -6.72
N THR A 746 -3.86 14.63 -7.80
CA THR A 746 -2.38 14.71 -7.80
C THR A 746 -1.89 16.07 -7.29
N LEU A 747 -2.66 17.14 -7.56
CA LEU A 747 -2.36 18.49 -7.12
C LEU A 747 -3.66 19.29 -7.02
N VAL A 748 -3.81 20.04 -5.92
CA VAL A 748 -4.86 21.04 -5.73
C VAL A 748 -4.31 22.41 -6.09
N ILE A 749 -5.07 23.21 -6.85
CA ILE A 749 -4.69 24.56 -7.22
C ILE A 749 -5.73 25.56 -6.68
N ALA A 750 -5.27 26.58 -5.97
CA ALA A 750 -6.11 27.61 -5.36
C ALA A 750 -5.61 29.02 -5.69
N GLY A 751 -6.53 30.00 -5.71
CA GLY A 751 -6.20 31.41 -5.90
C GLY A 751 -5.61 32.08 -4.66
N SER A 752 -4.83 33.15 -4.87
CA SER A 752 -4.12 33.87 -3.80
C SER A 752 -4.97 34.84 -2.96
N ARG A 753 -6.30 34.78 -3.05
CA ARG A 753 -7.25 35.81 -2.55
C ARG A 753 -7.10 36.18 -1.07
N GLY A 754 -6.54 35.31 -0.21
CA GLY A 754 -6.38 35.60 1.23
C GLY A 754 -4.96 35.93 1.70
N LEU A 755 -4.01 36.18 0.80
CA LEU A 755 -2.64 36.59 1.17
C LEU A 755 -2.38 38.10 1.03
N SER A 756 -3.34 38.89 0.54
CA SER A 756 -3.09 40.28 0.08
C SER A 756 -4.09 41.34 0.55
N SER A 757 -4.97 41.05 1.50
CA SER A 757 -5.94 42.01 2.04
C SER A 757 -6.15 41.82 3.54
N ILE A 758 -6.32 42.93 4.27
CA ILE A 758 -6.62 43.00 5.72
C ILE A 758 -7.78 42.05 6.13
N LYS A 759 -8.67 41.63 5.21
CA LYS A 759 -9.69 40.61 5.47
C LYS A 759 -9.17 39.17 5.66
N GLY A 760 -8.03 38.80 5.05
CA GLY A 760 -7.43 37.46 5.20
C GLY A 760 -6.86 37.20 6.60
N MET A 761 -6.55 38.27 7.34
CA MET A 761 -5.98 38.23 8.68
C MET A 761 -7.02 37.95 9.78
N PHE A 762 -8.32 38.14 9.49
CA PHE A 762 -9.40 38.00 10.48
C PHE A 762 -10.22 36.71 10.36
N LEU A 763 -10.28 36.06 9.19
CA LEU A 763 -10.97 34.77 9.03
C LEU A 763 -10.05 33.61 8.65
N GLY A 764 -8.81 33.85 8.23
CA GLY A 764 -7.94 32.86 7.59
C GLY A 764 -8.22 32.76 6.07
N SER A 765 -7.20 32.50 5.27
CA SER A 765 -7.36 32.31 3.82
C SER A 765 -7.74 30.86 3.49
N ILE A 766 -8.65 30.63 2.52
CA ILE A 766 -8.92 29.28 1.99
C ILE A 766 -7.64 28.64 1.48
N SER A 767 -6.80 29.36 0.72
CA SER A 767 -5.55 28.79 0.22
C SER A 767 -4.54 28.50 1.33
N THR A 768 -4.46 29.30 2.39
CA THR A 768 -3.66 28.95 3.58
C THR A 768 -4.20 27.72 4.29
N TYR A 769 -5.53 27.63 4.45
CA TYR A 769 -6.18 26.48 5.07
C TYR A 769 -5.90 25.20 4.28
N LEU A 770 -6.05 25.23 2.95
CA LEU A 770 -5.74 24.08 2.11
C LEU A 770 -4.26 23.71 2.18
N VAL A 771 -3.33 24.66 2.16
CA VAL A 771 -1.89 24.38 2.32
C VAL A 771 -1.58 23.69 3.66
N GLN A 772 -2.35 23.98 4.71
CA GLN A 772 -2.13 23.40 6.04
C GLN A 772 -2.86 22.07 6.28
N ASN A 773 -4.00 21.84 5.62
CA ASN A 773 -4.93 20.75 5.96
C ASN A 773 -5.23 19.79 4.79
N SER A 774 -4.73 20.06 3.57
CA SER A 774 -4.91 19.17 2.43
C SER A 774 -4.07 17.90 2.58
N SER A 775 -4.66 16.74 2.33
CA SER A 775 -3.98 15.43 2.26
C SER A 775 -3.08 15.28 1.01
N VAL A 776 -3.17 16.21 0.06
CA VAL A 776 -2.38 16.22 -1.19
C VAL A 776 -1.68 17.58 -1.38
N PRO A 777 -0.63 17.67 -2.23
CA PRO A 777 0.07 18.94 -2.48
C PRO A 777 -0.87 20.05 -2.96
N VAL A 778 -0.63 21.28 -2.49
CA VAL A 778 -1.41 22.47 -2.86
C VAL A 778 -0.52 23.53 -3.52
N MET A 779 -0.92 24.00 -4.70
CA MET A 779 -0.31 25.11 -5.43
C MET A 779 -1.18 26.36 -5.30
N VAL A 780 -0.58 27.46 -4.84
CA VAL A 780 -1.27 28.76 -4.78
C VAL A 780 -0.85 29.62 -5.97
N ALA A 781 -1.75 29.78 -6.94
CA ALA A 781 -1.52 30.62 -8.10
C ALA A 781 -1.76 32.10 -7.74
N ARG A 782 -0.74 32.94 -7.95
CA ARG A 782 -0.77 34.37 -7.64
C ARG A 782 -0.60 35.21 -8.90
N GLN A 783 -1.56 36.08 -9.17
CA GLN A 783 -1.46 37.08 -10.22
C GLN A 783 -0.50 38.20 -9.76
N GLN A 784 0.58 38.46 -10.51
CA GLN A 784 1.44 39.61 -10.24
C GLN A 784 0.68 40.89 -10.60
N SER A 785 0.52 41.82 -9.65
CA SER A 785 -0.02 43.15 -9.94
C SER A 785 0.99 43.93 -10.78
N GLU A 786 0.60 44.38 -11.98
CA GLU A 786 1.41 45.37 -12.70
C GLU A 786 1.58 46.63 -11.83
N PRO A 787 2.79 47.24 -11.81
CA PRO A 787 3.01 48.48 -11.07
C PRO A 787 2.11 49.58 -11.63
N LYS A 788 1.27 50.17 -10.78
CA LYS A 788 0.42 51.32 -11.13
C LYS A 788 1.28 52.43 -11.76
N ARG A 789 1.17 52.62 -13.08
CA ARG A 789 1.72 53.81 -13.76
C ARG A 789 1.16 55.06 -13.08
N LYS A 790 2.04 55.93 -12.58
CA LYS A 790 1.68 57.27 -12.12
C LYS A 790 0.88 57.96 -13.23
N LYS A 791 -0.39 58.28 -12.96
CA LYS A 791 -1.21 59.14 -13.83
C LYS A 791 -0.49 60.49 -13.97
N ARG A 792 0.02 60.78 -15.16
CA ARG A 792 0.30 62.17 -15.58
C ARG A 792 -1.04 62.86 -15.80
N SER A 793 -1.16 64.07 -15.26
CA SER A 793 -2.29 64.96 -15.47
C SER A 793 -2.46 65.25 -16.95
N GLY A 794 -3.56 64.79 -17.54
CA GLY A 794 -3.92 65.08 -18.92
C GLY A 794 -4.14 63.85 -19.78
N ASP A 795 -5.16 63.06 -19.45
CA ASP A 795 -5.96 62.39 -20.49
C ASP A 795 -7.29 61.92 -19.87
N LYS A 796 -8.32 62.73 -20.08
CA LYS A 796 -9.72 62.33 -19.90
C LYS A 796 -10.19 61.82 -21.26
N LYS A 797 -10.19 60.49 -21.47
CA LYS A 797 -11.19 59.72 -22.24
C LYS A 797 -10.66 58.31 -22.52
N LYS A 798 -11.58 57.34 -22.43
CA LYS A 798 -11.43 55.88 -22.63
C LYS A 798 -10.94 55.10 -21.40
N ASP A 799 -11.83 54.93 -20.45
CA ASP A 799 -11.92 53.69 -19.65
C ASP A 799 -13.40 53.34 -19.53
N GLU A 800 -13.97 52.80 -20.59
CA GLU A 800 -15.29 52.17 -20.60
C GLU A 800 -15.29 51.13 -21.72
N LYS A 801 -14.84 49.91 -21.38
CA LYS A 801 -15.11 48.61 -22.01
C LYS A 801 -14.01 47.63 -21.64
N LEU A 802 -14.12 47.05 -20.46
CA LEU A 802 -13.81 45.63 -20.26
C LEU A 802 -14.58 45.13 -19.03
N SER A 803 -15.89 45.39 -19.01
CA SER A 803 -16.80 44.50 -18.28
C SER A 803 -16.99 43.27 -19.17
N LEU A 804 -16.33 42.17 -18.80
CA LEU A 804 -16.77 40.85 -19.21
C LEU A 804 -18.21 40.71 -18.68
N LYS A 805 -19.17 40.92 -19.57
CA LYS A 805 -20.55 40.47 -19.40
C LYS A 805 -20.49 38.95 -19.24
N ILE A 806 -20.77 38.51 -18.01
CA ILE A 806 -21.14 37.12 -17.68
C ILE A 806 -22.36 36.74 -18.50
#